data_AF-A0A0C9UX36-F1
#
_entry.id   AF-A0A0C9UX36-F1
#
_cell.length_a   1.000
_cell.length_b   1.000
_cell.length_c   1.000
_cell.angle_alpha   90.00
_cell.angle_beta   90.00
_cell.angle_gamma   90.00
#
_symmetry.space_group_name_H-M   'P 1'
#
loop_
_entity.id
_entity.type
_entity.pdbx_description
1 polymer ?
#
loop_
_entity_poly.entity_id
_entity_poly.type
_entity_poly.pdbx_seq_one_letter_code
_entity_poly.pdbx_strand_id
1 'polypeptide(L)'
;MAWDLPLESHDVSQADIAPFMSTLLGRPVPVNSVGVLPANYLSGGEERKARTMVVNAKTILEQYRVKHAIKKEHILRYQPFSDLSHDEGSSPGSAELQELKILLSKGEWKQAQEKSTRLIAKVLEGLRYLQTYDRTLLGFIVTLGYIGWSLYSGLFVIQRFGSTASKPSVSEQLNAFPLVSFLSIFSIAAALLAMRHSPLTYYAYVAFPIWFWISATKSLWKLKTVDLGNPFSWLAGGIAVIASLLAMVAGYTHRSIWSIGFLVIGLFWPIMTALGPTYRKQDIGLWTAWTVSCLCTAIFPVLSVQKTEDIRAMSPHYVYNSMLGGAAMIATGLVGTMIQGGIVLQRFTIQVILIILSMIVTASSIQSLQAKQGLPLQNQIAGWLCFLIAPCVPFISQRSTAPPLLRLLDLFLALGPCFIILSISVEGLFYVAFSISLALWVEVESRVNDSTVRQTKKTGVSSSRLSRDSIRIALFFLFFVQVAFFGTGNVASMSSFYLEPVYRLVPIFNPFLMASLLTFKIVAPYVILSAAFAALTAHLGLPPFSLFLIAMSVTDGMTLAFFYNVTDTGRILDFVTRCEVIRNHIKTSNLPGPASASFLFGDSKRTSNVDDGAALFLQWQKEYEIVHRIHGPLNTRRIVLLDLKAYNIPPSGIKMLSMFVGDNSILALSRHAHKNMGKVLNTVFIAAAIKTYLPAFIEASYKPQTRWDNILQSLGTDGMLINVVESIEDFSLDVISSSVFTHDLGALEGRKSLIADTLRDLGNFQVTSQRFHSILLLLSTRNGLISKFSESMDKIVEAVLSRIHTEDTLEKSAMVIFLKTYGAALSPKDLKVQMKSLLFAGNETTAVSLKDKQKLLREELQKPSGNPAFNDFTKDIPYLDAVLREVLRLHAPATITRETYGILPLENTVKLKNGSSTDRIFVGRGSTLIIPIPALNTSARF
;
A
#
# COMPACT_ATOMS: atom_id res chain seq x y z
N MET A 1 17.92 -3.30 -25.23
CA MET A 1 18.66 -2.29 -26.01
C MET A 1 20.10 -2.34 -25.54
N ALA A 2 20.99 -2.91 -26.35
CA ALA A 2 22.42 -2.74 -26.17
C ALA A 2 22.74 -1.32 -26.66
N TRP A 3 23.27 -0.49 -25.78
CA TRP A 3 23.74 0.83 -26.15
C TRP A 3 25.11 0.61 -26.80
N ASP A 4 25.25 1.00 -28.06
CA ASP A 4 26.40 0.73 -28.93
C ASP A 4 27.61 1.58 -28.50
N LEU A 5 28.09 1.35 -27.28
CA LEU A 5 29.24 2.02 -26.67
C LEU A 5 30.50 1.15 -26.89
N PRO A 6 31.65 1.73 -27.29
CA PRO A 6 32.88 1.00 -27.61
C PRO A 6 33.65 0.49 -26.38
N LEU A 7 32.97 0.25 -25.26
CA LEU A 7 33.54 -0.18 -23.98
C LEU A 7 32.96 -1.55 -23.62
N GLU A 8 33.78 -2.46 -23.09
CA GLU A 8 33.28 -3.72 -22.52
C GLU A 8 32.26 -3.42 -21.41
N SER A 9 30.99 -3.75 -21.65
CA SER A 9 29.95 -3.69 -20.65
C SER A 9 30.08 -4.90 -19.72
N HIS A 10 30.51 -4.68 -18.48
CA HIS A 10 30.46 -5.70 -17.44
C HIS A 10 29.23 -5.43 -16.56
N ASP A 11 28.33 -6.42 -16.46
CA ASP A 11 27.17 -6.30 -15.60
C ASP A 11 27.59 -6.33 -14.12
N VAL A 12 27.16 -5.33 -13.35
CA VAL A 12 27.41 -5.23 -11.91
C VAL A 12 26.12 -5.51 -11.15
N SER A 13 26.15 -6.47 -10.22
CA SER A 13 24.97 -6.74 -9.39
C SER A 13 24.76 -5.60 -8.40
N GLN A 14 23.51 -5.33 -8.02
CA GLN A 14 23.20 -4.23 -7.09
C GLN A 14 23.94 -4.34 -5.73
N ALA A 15 24.16 -5.56 -5.25
CA ALA A 15 24.90 -5.82 -4.02
C ALA A 15 26.39 -5.43 -4.12
N ASP A 16 26.96 -5.48 -5.32
CA ASP A 16 28.39 -5.28 -5.63
C ASP A 16 28.77 -3.79 -5.62
N ILE A 17 27.79 -2.89 -5.69
CA ILE A 17 28.00 -1.43 -5.63
C ILE A 17 28.58 -1.02 -4.28
N ALA A 18 28.13 -1.63 -3.18
CA ALA A 18 28.59 -1.29 -1.83
C ALA A 18 30.10 -1.57 -1.60
N PRO A 19 30.64 -2.77 -1.88
CA PRO A 19 32.08 -3.00 -1.78
C PRO A 19 32.87 -2.21 -2.82
N PHE A 20 32.32 -1.99 -4.02
CA PHE A 20 32.95 -1.16 -5.05
C PHE A 20 33.16 0.29 -4.59
N MET A 21 32.09 0.96 -4.14
CA MET A 21 32.15 2.34 -3.64
C MET A 21 33.05 2.48 -2.42
N SER A 22 32.99 1.53 -1.48
CA SER A 22 33.86 1.53 -0.30
C SER A 22 35.34 1.46 -0.69
N THR A 23 35.67 0.61 -1.67
CA THR A 23 37.04 0.46 -2.19
C THR A 23 37.54 1.73 -2.91
N LEU A 24 36.68 2.37 -3.71
CA LEU A 24 37.01 3.63 -4.38
C LEU A 24 37.27 4.76 -3.38
N LEU A 25 36.50 4.81 -2.31
CA LEU A 25 36.65 5.80 -1.23
C LEU A 25 37.81 5.48 -0.27
N GLY A 26 38.52 4.36 -0.46
CA GLY A 26 39.58 3.91 0.45
C GLY A 26 39.08 3.59 1.86
N ARG A 27 37.81 3.21 1.99
CA ARG A 27 37.17 2.86 3.26
C ARG A 27 37.05 1.34 3.40
N PRO A 28 36.89 0.80 4.63
CA PRO A 28 36.63 -0.62 4.82
C PRO A 28 35.25 -1.02 4.28
N VAL A 29 35.18 -2.20 3.66
CA VAL A 29 33.93 -2.77 3.14
C VAL A 29 32.91 -2.91 4.28
N PRO A 30 31.63 -2.52 4.09
CA PRO A 30 30.62 -2.65 5.11
C PRO A 30 30.49 -4.10 5.62
N VAL A 31 30.45 -4.28 6.94
CA VAL A 31 30.46 -5.60 7.60
C VAL A 31 29.28 -6.49 7.15
N ASN A 32 28.15 -5.89 6.79
CA ASN A 32 26.94 -6.58 6.32
C ASN A 32 26.84 -6.70 4.78
N SER A 33 27.91 -6.40 4.04
CA SER A 33 27.93 -6.52 2.59
C SER A 33 28.13 -7.97 2.15
N VAL A 34 27.28 -8.45 1.23
CA VAL A 34 27.45 -9.72 0.50
C VAL A 34 27.86 -9.50 -0.95
N GLY A 35 28.20 -8.26 -1.32
CA GLY A 35 28.57 -7.90 -2.68
C GLY A 35 29.97 -8.42 -3.04
N VAL A 36 30.12 -8.87 -4.27
CA VAL A 36 31.39 -9.26 -4.87
C VAL A 36 32.06 -8.00 -5.39
N LEU A 37 33.33 -7.77 -5.04
CA LEU A 37 34.06 -6.61 -5.56
C LEU A 37 34.35 -6.78 -7.06
N PRO A 38 33.86 -5.90 -7.94
CA PRO A 38 34.12 -6.02 -9.37
C PRO A 38 35.52 -5.47 -9.69
N ALA A 39 36.53 -6.33 -9.60
CA ALA A 39 37.93 -5.95 -9.73
C ALA A 39 38.31 -5.37 -11.11
N ASN A 40 37.53 -5.69 -12.15
CA ASN A 40 37.73 -5.20 -13.51
C ASN A 40 37.56 -3.67 -13.63
N TYR A 41 36.73 -3.07 -12.77
CA TYR A 41 36.50 -1.62 -12.74
C TYR A 41 37.50 -0.83 -11.89
N LEU A 42 38.40 -1.52 -11.17
CA LEU A 42 39.37 -0.87 -10.29
C LEU A 42 40.64 -0.52 -11.07
N SER A 43 40.97 0.78 -11.13
CA SER A 43 42.28 1.24 -11.56
C SER A 43 43.30 1.09 -10.40
N GLY A 44 44.40 0.38 -10.65
CA GLY A 44 45.45 0.14 -9.68
C GLY A 44 46.27 -1.13 -9.94
N GLY A 45 47.47 -1.20 -9.38
CA GLY A 45 48.36 -2.36 -9.51
C GLY A 45 47.77 -3.64 -8.92
N GLU A 46 48.20 -4.79 -9.45
CA GLU A 46 47.68 -6.13 -9.12
C GLU A 46 47.73 -6.46 -7.61
N GLU A 47 48.70 -5.89 -6.88
CA GLU A 47 48.78 -6.00 -5.43
C GLU A 47 47.57 -5.38 -4.71
N ARG A 48 47.16 -4.17 -5.10
CA ARG A 48 46.02 -3.47 -4.47
C ARG A 48 44.74 -4.26 -4.69
N LYS A 49 44.52 -4.74 -5.92
CA LYS A 49 43.36 -5.57 -6.28
C LYS A 49 43.32 -6.85 -5.45
N ALA A 50 44.45 -7.58 -5.38
CA ALA A 50 44.55 -8.82 -4.60
C ALA A 50 44.24 -8.60 -3.12
N ARG A 51 44.83 -7.58 -2.49
CA ARG A 51 44.59 -7.26 -1.07
C ARG A 51 43.13 -6.91 -0.81
N THR A 52 42.50 -6.10 -1.66
CA THR A 52 41.09 -5.72 -1.45
C THR A 52 40.13 -6.89 -1.70
N MET A 53 40.41 -7.75 -2.67
CA MET A 53 39.61 -8.96 -2.92
C MET A 53 39.68 -9.95 -1.76
N VAL A 54 40.85 -10.14 -1.15
CA VAL A 54 40.98 -10.99 0.06
C VAL A 54 40.19 -10.41 1.24
N VAL A 55 40.18 -9.08 1.41
CA VAL A 55 39.36 -8.42 2.44
C VAL A 55 37.86 -8.58 2.18
N ASN A 56 37.43 -8.48 0.91
CA ASN A 56 36.05 -8.74 0.52
C ASN A 56 35.66 -10.20 0.82
N ALA A 57 36.49 -11.17 0.40
CA ALA A 57 36.29 -12.59 0.68
C ALA A 57 36.19 -12.90 2.19
N LYS A 58 37.09 -12.31 3.00
CA LYS A 58 37.03 -12.43 4.46
C LYS A 58 35.74 -11.87 5.04
N THR A 59 35.31 -10.69 4.60
CA THR A 59 34.08 -10.04 5.11
C THR A 59 32.85 -10.92 4.85
N ILE A 60 32.75 -11.50 3.64
CA ILE A 60 31.63 -12.39 3.29
C ILE A 60 31.71 -13.71 4.08
N LEU A 61 32.91 -14.26 4.27
CA LEU A 61 33.13 -15.49 5.06
C LEU A 61 32.72 -15.32 6.52
N GLU A 62 33.02 -14.18 7.15
CA GLU A 62 32.60 -13.93 8.53
C GLU A 62 31.07 -13.88 8.67
N GLN A 63 30.35 -13.38 7.67
CA GLN A 63 28.88 -13.48 7.69
C GLN A 63 28.39 -14.93 7.64
N TYR A 64 29.03 -15.77 6.83
CA TYR A 64 28.73 -17.19 6.80
C TYR A 64 28.97 -17.84 8.17
N ARG A 65 30.12 -17.56 8.80
CA ARG A 65 30.47 -18.09 10.14
C ARG A 65 29.45 -17.73 11.21
N VAL A 66 29.05 -16.47 11.27
CA VAL A 66 28.03 -16.00 12.23
C VAL A 66 26.69 -16.70 11.99
N LYS A 67 26.23 -16.77 10.73
CA LYS A 67 24.97 -17.46 10.41
C LYS A 67 25.04 -18.96 10.67
N HIS A 68 26.17 -19.59 10.38
CA HIS A 68 26.44 -21.00 10.67
C HIS A 68 26.32 -21.27 12.18
N ALA A 69 26.96 -20.44 13.02
CA ALA A 69 26.89 -20.58 14.47
C ALA A 69 25.46 -20.45 15.01
N ILE A 70 24.73 -19.40 14.58
CA ILE A 70 23.32 -19.19 14.94
C ILE A 70 22.47 -20.39 14.51
N LYS A 71 22.70 -20.94 13.32
CA LYS A 71 21.90 -22.05 12.78
C LYS A 71 22.21 -23.37 13.49
N LYS A 72 23.47 -23.61 13.86
CA LYS A 72 23.93 -24.76 14.63
C LYS A 72 23.36 -24.78 16.05
N GLU A 73 23.22 -23.62 16.69
CA GLU A 73 22.66 -23.49 18.04
C GLU A 73 21.18 -23.89 18.10
N HIS A 74 20.40 -23.52 17.08
CA HIS A 74 18.94 -23.71 17.09
C HIS A 74 18.46 -25.05 16.49
N ILE A 75 19.34 -25.88 15.90
CA ILE A 75 18.97 -27.15 15.26
C ILE A 75 19.63 -28.34 15.94
N LEU A 76 18.80 -29.29 16.40
CA LEU A 76 19.23 -30.52 17.09
C LEU A 76 20.20 -31.39 16.28
N ARG A 77 20.01 -31.50 14.95
CA ARG A 77 20.88 -32.25 14.04
C ARG A 77 21.28 -31.38 12.85
N TYR A 78 22.20 -30.47 13.11
CA TYR A 78 22.70 -29.53 12.11
C TYR A 78 23.66 -30.23 11.13
N GLN A 79 23.43 -30.04 9.83
CA GLN A 79 24.36 -30.45 8.78
C GLN A 79 25.13 -29.22 8.27
N PRO A 80 26.48 -29.18 8.39
CA PRO A 80 27.27 -28.10 7.84
C PRO A 80 27.38 -28.19 6.31
N PHE A 81 27.79 -27.08 5.69
CA PHE A 81 28.03 -27.04 4.25
C PHE A 81 29.38 -27.68 3.91
N SER A 82 29.37 -28.77 3.14
CA SER A 82 30.53 -29.64 2.88
C SER A 82 31.77 -28.89 2.38
N ASP A 83 31.59 -27.89 1.51
CA ASP A 83 32.70 -27.25 0.79
C ASP A 83 33.46 -26.21 1.61
N LEU A 84 32.99 -25.93 2.83
CA LEU A 84 33.65 -25.02 3.79
C LEU A 84 33.95 -25.71 5.13
N SER A 85 33.47 -26.94 5.34
CA SER A 85 33.69 -27.74 6.56
C SER A 85 34.63 -28.90 6.28
N HIS A 86 35.92 -28.62 6.18
CA HIS A 86 36.95 -29.63 5.90
C HIS A 86 37.59 -30.25 7.16
N ASP A 87 37.58 -29.54 8.31
CA ASP A 87 38.08 -30.08 9.60
C ASP A 87 37.04 -29.95 10.71
N GLU A 88 36.81 -31.03 11.48
CA GLU A 88 35.81 -31.09 12.56
C GLU A 88 36.12 -30.19 13.78
N GLY A 89 37.28 -29.52 13.80
CA GLY A 89 37.71 -28.63 14.88
C GLY A 89 38.05 -27.18 14.48
N SER A 90 38.06 -26.84 13.19
CA SER A 90 38.44 -25.49 12.72
C SER A 90 37.23 -24.67 12.27
N SER A 91 37.32 -23.34 12.39
CA SER A 91 36.26 -22.46 11.89
C SER A 91 36.07 -22.64 10.38
N PRO A 92 34.82 -22.66 9.86
CA PRO A 92 34.57 -22.88 8.44
C PRO A 92 35.36 -21.93 7.55
N GLY A 93 35.96 -22.44 6.46
CA GLY A 93 36.77 -21.66 5.52
C GLY A 93 38.12 -21.15 6.07
N SER A 94 38.64 -21.73 7.16
CA SER A 94 39.89 -21.29 7.78
C SER A 94 41.13 -21.67 6.96
N ALA A 95 41.15 -22.87 6.36
CA ALA A 95 42.23 -23.36 5.52
C ALA A 95 42.42 -22.50 4.26
N GLU A 96 41.32 -22.15 3.59
CA GLU A 96 41.30 -21.32 2.39
C GLU A 96 41.76 -19.89 2.68
N LEU A 97 41.39 -19.35 3.85
CA LEU A 97 41.84 -18.01 4.26
C LEU A 97 43.33 -18.00 4.64
N GLN A 98 43.82 -19.08 5.26
CA GLN A 98 45.25 -19.25 5.55
C GLN A 98 46.06 -19.36 4.26
N GLU A 99 45.56 -20.10 3.28
CA GLU A 99 46.17 -20.20 1.95
C GLU A 99 46.24 -18.84 1.23
N LEU A 100 45.16 -18.06 1.27
CA LEU A 100 45.16 -16.69 0.72
C LEU A 100 46.20 -15.78 1.40
N LYS A 101 46.39 -15.90 2.73
CA LYS A 101 47.44 -15.15 3.45
C LYS A 101 48.85 -15.55 2.98
N ILE A 102 49.07 -16.85 2.74
CA ILE A 102 50.35 -17.35 2.22
C ILE A 102 50.62 -16.78 0.82
N LEU A 103 49.63 -16.80 -0.08
CA LEU A 103 49.76 -16.24 -1.43
C LEU A 103 50.05 -14.73 -1.42
N LEU A 104 49.41 -13.98 -0.51
CA LEU A 104 49.71 -12.55 -0.31
C LEU A 104 51.15 -12.33 0.20
N SER A 105 51.67 -13.20 1.07
CA SER A 105 53.05 -13.10 1.57
C SER A 105 54.10 -13.45 0.51
N LYS A 106 53.77 -14.33 -0.44
CA LYS A 106 54.63 -14.73 -1.57
C LYS A 106 54.60 -13.74 -2.75
N GLY A 107 53.69 -12.77 -2.75
CA GLY A 107 53.52 -11.82 -3.85
C GLY A 107 52.81 -12.39 -5.08
N GLU A 108 52.11 -13.52 -4.96
CA GLU A 108 51.39 -14.17 -6.06
C GLU A 108 50.00 -13.55 -6.27
N TRP A 109 49.97 -12.30 -6.75
CA TRP A 109 48.74 -11.48 -6.79
C TRP A 109 47.61 -12.07 -7.63
N LYS A 110 47.91 -12.58 -8.84
CA LYS A 110 46.88 -13.14 -9.73
C LYS A 110 46.22 -14.40 -9.15
N GLN A 111 47.02 -15.30 -8.58
CA GLN A 111 46.48 -16.50 -7.93
C GLN A 111 45.65 -16.14 -6.69
N ALA A 112 46.07 -15.14 -5.92
CA ALA A 112 45.29 -14.65 -4.78
C ALA A 112 43.93 -14.08 -5.22
N GLN A 113 43.87 -13.36 -6.35
CA GLN A 113 42.60 -12.86 -6.92
C GLN A 113 41.69 -14.02 -7.36
N GLU A 114 42.20 -14.98 -8.13
CA GLU A 114 41.42 -16.14 -8.59
C GLU A 114 40.87 -16.98 -7.43
N LYS A 115 41.71 -17.29 -6.43
CA LYS A 115 41.28 -18.03 -5.23
C LYS A 115 40.29 -17.24 -4.38
N SER A 116 40.44 -15.91 -4.30
CA SER A 116 39.46 -15.05 -3.60
C SER A 116 38.09 -15.13 -4.28
N THR A 117 38.04 -15.06 -5.61
CA THR A 117 36.78 -15.18 -6.37
C THR A 117 36.12 -16.55 -6.15
N ARG A 118 36.90 -17.64 -6.19
CA ARG A 118 36.39 -18.99 -5.91
C ARG A 118 35.87 -19.13 -4.48
N LEU A 119 36.59 -18.59 -3.49
CA LEU A 119 36.15 -18.60 -2.10
C LEU A 119 34.86 -17.80 -1.93
N ILE A 120 34.75 -16.61 -2.53
CA ILE A 120 33.54 -15.79 -2.48
C ILE A 120 32.35 -16.57 -3.06
N ALA A 121 32.52 -17.23 -4.21
CA ALA A 121 31.46 -18.04 -4.82
C ALA A 121 30.98 -19.17 -3.89
N LYS A 122 31.91 -19.95 -3.30
CA LYS A 122 31.58 -21.01 -2.32
C LYS A 122 30.89 -20.46 -1.07
N VAL A 123 31.33 -19.32 -0.56
CA VAL A 123 30.73 -18.71 0.64
C VAL A 123 29.34 -18.17 0.35
N LEU A 124 29.10 -17.57 -0.83
CA LEU A 124 27.76 -17.15 -1.23
C LEU A 124 26.81 -18.33 -1.39
N GLU A 125 27.28 -19.46 -1.94
CA GLU A 125 26.52 -20.71 -1.99
C GLU A 125 26.23 -21.25 -0.58
N GLY A 126 27.23 -21.27 0.31
CA GLY A 126 27.05 -21.63 1.71
C GLY A 126 26.06 -20.72 2.44
N LEU A 127 26.08 -19.41 2.17
CA LEU A 127 25.11 -18.45 2.73
C LEU A 127 23.69 -18.75 2.22
N ARG A 128 23.55 -19.09 0.93
CA ARG A 128 22.27 -19.49 0.34
C ARG A 128 21.76 -20.81 0.93
N TYR A 129 22.64 -21.78 1.16
CA TYR A 129 22.33 -23.03 1.85
C TYR A 129 21.75 -22.76 3.24
N LEU A 130 22.41 -21.93 4.04
CA LEU A 130 21.92 -21.57 5.39
C LEU A 130 20.58 -20.83 5.36
N GLN A 131 20.36 -19.95 4.37
CA GLN A 131 19.11 -19.21 4.20
C GLN A 131 17.94 -20.11 3.78
N THR A 132 18.23 -21.13 2.96
CA THR A 132 17.22 -22.06 2.43
C THR A 132 17.15 -23.37 3.21
N TYR A 133 17.84 -23.47 4.35
CA TYR A 133 17.94 -24.70 5.16
C TYR A 133 16.57 -25.26 5.56
N ASP A 134 15.63 -24.40 5.95
CA ASP A 134 14.28 -24.83 6.37
C ASP A 134 13.30 -24.96 5.19
N ARG A 135 13.73 -24.65 3.95
CA ARG A 135 12.85 -24.59 2.76
C ARG A 135 12.22 -25.95 2.46
N THR A 136 12.97 -27.03 2.59
CA THR A 136 12.48 -28.39 2.34
C THR A 136 11.45 -28.81 3.38
N LEU A 137 11.73 -28.57 4.66
CA LEU A 137 10.82 -28.84 5.77
C LEU A 137 9.52 -28.04 5.64
N LEU A 138 9.62 -26.71 5.47
CA LEU A 138 8.46 -25.84 5.29
C LEU A 138 7.68 -26.21 4.02
N GLY A 139 8.38 -26.50 2.92
CA GLY A 139 7.76 -26.96 1.69
C GLY A 139 6.98 -28.25 1.89
N PHE A 140 7.52 -29.22 2.64
CA PHE A 140 6.82 -30.44 3.00
C PHE A 140 5.57 -30.17 3.86
N ILE A 141 5.67 -29.31 4.88
CA ILE A 141 4.53 -28.95 5.75
C ILE A 141 3.42 -28.26 4.95
N VAL A 142 3.79 -27.30 4.09
CA VAL A 142 2.85 -26.55 3.25
C VAL A 142 2.16 -27.48 2.25
N THR A 143 2.91 -28.37 1.59
CA THR A 143 2.31 -29.35 0.66
C THR A 143 1.39 -30.33 1.35
N LEU A 144 1.80 -30.86 2.51
CA LEU A 144 0.95 -31.70 3.36
C LEU A 144 -0.35 -30.95 3.73
N GLY A 145 -0.25 -29.65 4.00
CA GLY A 145 -1.39 -28.78 4.32
C GLY A 145 -2.37 -28.64 3.15
N TYR A 146 -1.87 -28.28 1.96
CA TYR A 146 -2.70 -28.15 0.77
C TYR A 146 -3.32 -29.49 0.36
N ILE A 147 -2.56 -30.59 0.37
CA ILE A 147 -3.10 -31.93 0.04
C ILE A 147 -4.19 -32.33 1.05
N GLY A 148 -3.97 -32.10 2.35
CA GLY A 148 -4.95 -32.39 3.39
C GLY A 148 -6.22 -31.55 3.23
N TRP A 149 -6.08 -30.26 2.92
CA TRP A 149 -7.19 -29.35 2.63
C TRP A 149 -7.98 -29.77 1.39
N SER A 150 -7.33 -30.02 0.26
CA SER A 150 -7.99 -30.43 -0.98
C SER A 150 -8.68 -31.80 -0.85
N LEU A 151 -8.10 -32.72 -0.08
CA LEU A 151 -8.74 -33.99 0.25
C LEU A 151 -9.99 -33.76 1.12
N TYR A 152 -9.89 -32.94 2.17
CA TYR A 152 -11.02 -32.61 3.03
C TYR A 152 -12.15 -31.92 2.25
N SER A 153 -11.84 -30.93 1.42
CA SER A 153 -12.82 -30.21 0.61
C SER A 153 -13.48 -31.12 -0.44
N GLY A 154 -12.69 -31.98 -1.12
CA GLY A 154 -13.22 -32.97 -2.05
C GLY A 154 -14.17 -33.96 -1.37
N LEU A 155 -13.78 -34.49 -0.20
CA LEU A 155 -14.63 -35.38 0.60
C LEU A 155 -15.89 -34.67 1.09
N PHE A 156 -15.80 -33.40 1.50
CA PHE A 156 -16.94 -32.59 1.90
C PHE A 156 -17.96 -32.43 0.76
N VAL A 157 -17.47 -32.14 -0.46
CA VAL A 157 -18.32 -32.04 -1.66
C VAL A 157 -19.01 -33.38 -1.96
N ILE A 158 -18.27 -34.50 -1.92
CA ILE A 158 -18.83 -35.84 -2.16
C ILE A 158 -19.88 -36.20 -1.12
N GLN A 159 -19.63 -35.95 0.17
CA GLN A 159 -20.59 -36.25 1.24
C GLN A 159 -21.85 -35.38 1.16
N ARG A 160 -21.69 -34.10 0.80
CA ARG A 160 -22.80 -33.13 0.79
C ARG A 160 -23.66 -33.24 -0.47
N PHE A 161 -23.06 -33.56 -1.61
CA PHE A 161 -23.70 -33.48 -2.93
C PHE A 161 -23.68 -34.80 -3.73
N GLY A 162 -22.95 -35.83 -3.27
CA GLY A 162 -22.94 -37.16 -3.85
C GLY A 162 -24.14 -38.03 -3.44
N SER A 163 -24.25 -39.21 -4.04
CA SER A 163 -25.38 -40.15 -3.88
C SER A 163 -25.52 -40.73 -2.46
N THR A 164 -24.52 -40.56 -1.60
CA THR A 164 -24.47 -41.07 -0.22
C THR A 164 -24.72 -39.98 0.82
N ALA A 165 -25.46 -38.92 0.47
CA ALA A 165 -25.79 -37.83 1.40
C ALA A 165 -26.70 -38.32 2.54
N SER A 166 -26.10 -38.87 3.59
CA SER A 166 -26.79 -39.20 4.84
C SER A 166 -27.16 -37.92 5.59
N LYS A 167 -28.39 -37.82 6.11
CA LYS A 167 -28.76 -36.75 7.05
C LYS A 167 -27.82 -36.84 8.27
N PRO A 168 -27.18 -35.74 8.70
CA PRO A 168 -26.34 -35.76 9.89
C PRO A 168 -27.19 -36.15 11.10
N SER A 169 -26.75 -37.14 11.87
CA SER A 169 -27.45 -37.55 13.09
C SER A 169 -27.11 -36.56 14.22
N VAL A 170 -28.06 -36.27 15.11
CA VAL A 170 -27.90 -35.29 16.22
C VAL A 170 -26.74 -35.67 17.16
N SER A 171 -26.40 -36.96 17.27
CA SER A 171 -25.23 -37.45 18.02
C SER A 171 -23.86 -37.03 17.44
N GLU A 172 -23.80 -36.59 16.17
CA GLU A 172 -22.53 -36.28 15.50
C GLU A 172 -22.01 -34.86 15.75
N GLN A 173 -22.86 -33.94 16.23
CA GLN A 173 -22.44 -32.56 16.55
C GLN A 173 -21.63 -32.47 17.85
N LEU A 174 -21.66 -33.49 18.70
CA LEU A 174 -20.98 -33.52 20.01
C LEU A 174 -19.67 -34.33 20.03
N ASN A 175 -19.21 -34.84 18.89
CA ASN A 175 -17.99 -35.66 18.83
C ASN A 175 -16.72 -34.81 18.92
N ALA A 176 -16.16 -34.70 20.14
CA ALA A 176 -14.90 -34.00 20.44
C ALA A 176 -13.64 -34.68 19.87
N PHE A 177 -13.75 -35.88 19.31
CA PHE A 177 -12.60 -36.68 18.82
C PHE A 177 -11.62 -35.92 17.88
N PRO A 178 -12.06 -35.13 16.87
CA PRO A 178 -11.13 -34.40 16.01
C PRO A 178 -10.35 -33.33 16.76
N LEU A 179 -11.01 -32.66 17.71
CA LEU A 179 -10.41 -31.61 18.53
C LEU A 179 -9.38 -32.21 19.50
N VAL A 180 -9.71 -33.33 20.16
CA VAL A 180 -8.79 -34.01 21.09
C VAL A 180 -7.57 -34.56 20.35
N SER A 181 -7.78 -35.19 19.19
CA SER A 181 -6.68 -35.70 18.36
C SER A 181 -5.79 -34.55 17.86
N PHE A 182 -6.39 -33.43 17.45
CA PHE A 182 -5.67 -32.24 17.04
C PHE A 182 -4.83 -31.68 18.18
N LEU A 183 -5.42 -31.45 19.35
CA LEU A 183 -4.72 -30.89 20.50
C LEU A 183 -3.56 -31.79 20.95
N SER A 184 -3.73 -33.11 20.90
CA SER A 184 -2.68 -34.07 21.28
C SER A 184 -1.49 -34.03 20.33
N ILE A 185 -1.72 -34.17 19.02
CA ILE A 185 -0.66 -34.18 18.01
C ILE A 185 0.00 -32.79 17.89
N PHE A 186 -0.80 -31.72 17.96
CA PHE A 186 -0.28 -30.36 17.93
C PHE A 186 0.55 -30.04 19.16
N SER A 187 0.20 -30.52 20.36
CA SER A 187 0.99 -30.30 21.57
C SER A 187 2.39 -30.94 21.46
N ILE A 188 2.49 -32.14 20.89
CA ILE A 188 3.78 -32.81 20.64
C ILE A 188 4.60 -32.01 19.64
N ALA A 189 4.00 -31.59 18.53
CA ALA A 189 4.69 -30.80 17.51
C ALA A 189 5.11 -29.41 18.02
N ALA A 190 4.26 -28.76 18.83
CA ALA A 190 4.55 -27.48 19.47
C ALA A 190 5.67 -27.61 20.50
N ALA A 191 5.74 -28.70 21.27
CA ALA A 191 6.85 -28.98 22.17
C ALA A 191 8.18 -29.10 21.41
N LEU A 192 8.20 -29.82 20.27
CA LEU A 192 9.38 -29.94 19.41
C LEU A 192 9.81 -28.59 18.80
N LEU A 193 8.86 -27.74 18.40
CA LEU A 193 9.14 -26.40 17.89
C LEU A 193 9.63 -25.44 18.99
N ALA A 194 9.11 -25.58 20.20
CA ALA A 194 9.53 -24.81 21.37
C ALA A 194 10.97 -25.14 21.78
N MET A 195 11.33 -26.44 21.77
CA MET A 195 12.72 -26.88 21.97
C MET A 195 13.68 -26.33 20.90
N ARG A 196 13.19 -26.01 19.70
CA ARG A 196 13.98 -25.42 18.60
C ARG A 196 14.00 -23.88 18.60
N HIS A 197 13.37 -23.22 19.58
CA HIS A 197 13.18 -21.76 19.59
C HIS A 197 12.62 -21.20 18.26
N SER A 198 11.73 -21.95 17.61
CA SER A 198 11.22 -21.58 16.29
C SER A 198 10.29 -20.35 16.34
N PRO A 199 10.22 -19.53 15.28
CA PRO A 199 9.30 -18.40 15.20
C PRO A 199 7.83 -18.84 15.31
N LEU A 200 6.96 -17.96 15.83
CA LEU A 200 5.51 -18.23 15.98
C LEU A 200 4.82 -18.65 14.67
N THR A 201 5.33 -18.22 13.52
CA THR A 201 4.79 -18.60 12.20
C THR A 201 4.87 -20.10 11.94
N TYR A 202 5.89 -20.79 12.45
CA TYR A 202 6.08 -22.24 12.25
C TYR A 202 4.98 -23.05 12.94
N TYR A 203 4.50 -22.59 14.10
CA TYR A 203 3.40 -23.22 14.81
C TYR A 203 2.10 -23.14 14.01
N ALA A 204 1.84 -21.99 13.39
CA ALA A 204 0.69 -21.81 12.51
C ALA A 204 0.77 -22.74 11.27
N TYR A 205 1.95 -22.86 10.65
CA TYR A 205 2.16 -23.74 9.50
C TYR A 205 1.94 -25.22 9.85
N VAL A 206 2.32 -25.66 11.05
CA VAL A 206 2.16 -27.06 11.49
C VAL A 206 0.73 -27.37 11.95
N ALA A 207 0.03 -26.40 12.58
CA ALA A 207 -1.36 -26.59 12.99
C ALA A 207 -2.29 -26.91 11.80
N PHE A 208 -2.10 -26.20 10.69
CA PHE A 208 -2.94 -26.31 9.50
C PHE A 208 -3.06 -27.75 8.94
N PRO A 209 -1.97 -28.45 8.55
CA PRO A 209 -2.06 -29.82 8.06
C PRO A 209 -2.63 -30.80 9.09
N ILE A 210 -2.26 -30.68 10.38
CA ILE A 210 -2.74 -31.61 11.41
C ILE A 210 -4.26 -31.58 11.47
N TRP A 211 -4.87 -30.38 11.48
CA TRP A 211 -6.32 -30.24 11.52
C TRP A 211 -7.01 -30.87 10.30
N PHE A 212 -6.52 -30.60 9.09
CA PHE A 212 -7.17 -31.09 7.88
C PHE A 212 -6.99 -32.58 7.67
N TRP A 213 -5.85 -33.18 8.02
CA TRP A 213 -5.66 -34.62 7.91
C TRP A 213 -6.54 -35.40 8.90
N ILE A 214 -6.69 -34.91 10.14
CA ILE A 214 -7.63 -35.53 11.10
C ILE A 214 -9.07 -35.43 10.60
N SER A 215 -9.43 -34.28 10.03
CA SER A 215 -10.77 -34.06 9.47
C SER A 215 -11.03 -34.91 8.22
N ALA A 216 -10.05 -35.01 7.32
CA ALA A 216 -10.11 -35.79 6.09
C ALA A 216 -10.19 -37.30 6.39
N THR A 217 -9.36 -37.80 7.30
CA THR A 217 -9.41 -39.22 7.71
C THR A 217 -10.79 -39.56 8.29
N LYS A 218 -11.32 -38.77 9.24
CA LYS A 218 -12.68 -38.97 9.76
C LYS A 218 -13.73 -39.02 8.66
N SER A 219 -13.65 -38.14 7.67
CA SER A 219 -14.56 -38.13 6.52
C SER A 219 -14.39 -39.36 5.62
N LEU A 220 -13.17 -39.86 5.46
CA LEU A 220 -12.86 -41.06 4.69
C LEU A 220 -13.45 -42.32 5.35
N TRP A 221 -13.30 -42.46 6.68
CA TRP A 221 -13.87 -43.57 7.46
C TRP A 221 -15.41 -43.67 7.36
N LYS A 222 -16.09 -42.55 7.07
CA LYS A 222 -17.56 -42.51 6.90
C LYS A 222 -18.04 -42.96 5.52
N LEU A 223 -17.18 -42.91 4.50
CA LEU A 223 -17.55 -43.32 3.15
C LEU A 223 -17.53 -44.86 3.09
N LYS A 224 -18.66 -45.51 3.39
CA LYS A 224 -18.85 -46.93 3.05
C LYS A 224 -18.83 -47.07 1.52
N THR A 225 -17.87 -47.85 1.02
CA THR A 225 -17.69 -48.32 -0.36
C THR A 225 -18.32 -47.41 -1.42
N VAL A 226 -17.59 -46.35 -1.78
CA VAL A 226 -17.88 -45.63 -3.03
C VAL A 226 -17.55 -46.59 -4.17
N ASP A 227 -18.54 -46.93 -4.99
CA ASP A 227 -18.32 -47.68 -6.22
C ASP A 227 -17.57 -46.76 -7.20
N LEU A 228 -16.24 -46.81 -7.13
CA LEU A 228 -15.32 -45.99 -7.91
C LEU A 228 -15.20 -46.48 -9.36
N GLY A 229 -16.14 -47.26 -9.89
CA GLY A 229 -16.12 -47.72 -11.29
C GLY A 229 -14.75 -48.27 -11.72
N ASN A 230 -14.35 -48.02 -12.97
CA ASN A 230 -13.05 -48.51 -13.47
C ASN A 230 -11.87 -47.63 -12.95
N PRO A 231 -10.92 -48.18 -12.16
CA PRO A 231 -9.83 -47.41 -11.55
C PRO A 231 -8.90 -46.77 -12.58
N PHE A 232 -8.68 -47.41 -13.73
CA PHE A 232 -7.86 -46.86 -14.81
C PHE A 232 -8.41 -45.54 -15.34
N SER A 233 -9.75 -45.43 -15.39
CA SER A 233 -10.43 -44.23 -15.90
C SER A 233 -10.32 -43.05 -14.94
N TRP A 234 -10.30 -43.30 -13.63
CA TRP A 234 -10.04 -42.28 -12.61
C TRP A 234 -8.58 -41.85 -12.59
N LEU A 235 -7.65 -42.79 -12.76
CA LEU A 235 -6.22 -42.49 -12.84
C LEU A 235 -5.90 -41.64 -14.08
N ALA A 236 -6.44 -42.00 -15.24
CA ALA A 236 -6.34 -41.20 -16.46
C ALA A 236 -6.97 -39.80 -16.30
N GLY A 237 -8.12 -39.71 -15.64
CA GLY A 237 -8.77 -38.43 -15.31
C GLY A 237 -7.93 -37.56 -14.38
N GLY A 238 -7.32 -38.14 -13.34
CA GLY A 238 -6.41 -37.44 -12.43
C GLY A 238 -5.17 -36.90 -13.13
N ILE A 239 -4.54 -37.72 -14.00
CA ILE A 239 -3.40 -37.29 -14.83
C ILE A 239 -3.82 -36.13 -15.74
N ALA A 240 -4.98 -36.20 -16.38
CA ALA A 240 -5.48 -35.14 -17.24
C ALA A 240 -5.73 -33.83 -16.47
N VAL A 241 -6.26 -33.90 -15.25
CA VAL A 241 -6.42 -32.73 -14.36
C VAL A 241 -5.06 -32.11 -14.04
N ILE A 242 -4.10 -32.91 -13.57
CA ILE A 242 -2.75 -32.43 -13.23
C ILE A 242 -2.07 -31.80 -14.44
N ALA A 243 -2.13 -32.46 -15.61
CA ALA A 243 -1.56 -31.94 -16.85
C ALA A 243 -2.21 -30.60 -17.25
N SER A 244 -3.52 -30.48 -17.09
CA SER A 244 -4.25 -29.23 -17.36
C SER A 244 -3.82 -28.11 -16.43
N LEU A 245 -3.70 -28.36 -15.12
CA LEU A 245 -3.25 -27.35 -14.15
C LEU A 245 -1.80 -26.93 -14.40
N LEU A 246 -0.90 -27.86 -14.71
CA LEU A 246 0.49 -27.55 -15.05
C LEU A 246 0.59 -26.72 -16.33
N ALA A 247 -0.21 -27.05 -17.35
CA ALA A 247 -0.29 -26.24 -18.57
C ALA A 247 -0.80 -24.82 -18.26
N MET A 248 -1.82 -24.68 -17.40
CA MET A 248 -2.31 -23.36 -16.97
C MET A 248 -1.26 -22.56 -16.21
N VAL A 249 -0.47 -23.19 -15.34
CA VAL A 249 0.65 -22.55 -14.62
C VAL A 249 1.74 -22.11 -15.60
N ALA A 250 2.10 -22.96 -16.57
CA ALA A 250 3.01 -22.59 -17.65
C ALA A 250 2.44 -21.45 -18.52
N GLY A 251 1.12 -21.32 -18.63
CA GLY A 251 0.45 -20.20 -19.32
C GLY A 251 0.77 -18.81 -18.74
N TYR A 252 1.22 -18.74 -17.48
CA TYR A 252 1.70 -17.49 -16.88
C TYR A 252 3.08 -17.07 -17.39
N THR A 253 3.93 -18.02 -17.80
CA THR A 253 5.25 -17.73 -18.38
C THR A 253 5.14 -17.58 -19.90
N HIS A 254 4.37 -18.45 -20.56
CA HIS A 254 4.17 -18.44 -22.01
C HIS A 254 2.68 -18.31 -22.36
N ARG A 255 2.27 -17.11 -22.80
CA ARG A 255 0.85 -16.82 -23.11
C ARG A 255 0.27 -17.64 -24.27
N SER A 256 1.10 -18.17 -25.16
CA SER A 256 0.69 -19.02 -26.28
C SER A 256 -0.04 -20.29 -25.82
N ILE A 257 0.18 -20.74 -24.59
CA ILE A 257 -0.48 -21.91 -24.02
C ILE A 257 -1.99 -21.70 -23.87
N TRP A 258 -2.45 -20.46 -23.62
CA TRP A 258 -3.89 -20.15 -23.59
C TRP A 258 -4.54 -20.36 -24.95
N SER A 259 -3.85 -20.02 -26.04
CA SER A 259 -4.32 -20.26 -27.41
C SER A 259 -4.36 -21.74 -27.74
N ILE A 260 -3.34 -22.50 -27.32
CA ILE A 260 -3.33 -23.97 -27.44
C ILE A 260 -4.48 -24.58 -26.64
N GLY A 261 -4.76 -24.08 -25.44
CA GLY A 261 -5.90 -24.50 -24.62
C GLY A 261 -7.24 -24.32 -25.33
N PHE A 262 -7.45 -23.19 -26.02
CA PHE A 262 -8.64 -22.99 -26.84
C PHE A 262 -8.74 -23.94 -28.04
N LEU A 263 -7.61 -24.35 -28.63
CA LEU A 263 -7.63 -25.39 -29.67
C LEU A 263 -8.05 -26.75 -29.10
N VAL A 264 -7.54 -27.12 -27.92
CA VAL A 264 -7.91 -28.37 -27.24
C VAL A 264 -9.40 -28.36 -26.85
N ILE A 265 -9.88 -27.26 -26.25
CA ILE A 265 -11.28 -27.13 -25.81
C ILE A 265 -12.24 -26.97 -27.00
N GLY A 266 -11.81 -26.24 -28.04
CA GLY A 266 -12.65 -25.89 -29.19
C GLY A 266 -12.71 -26.97 -30.27
N LEU A 267 -11.64 -27.75 -30.48
CA LEU A 267 -11.55 -28.71 -31.58
C LEU A 267 -11.44 -30.16 -31.08
N PHE A 268 -10.57 -30.43 -30.10
CA PHE A 268 -10.33 -31.80 -29.63
C PHE A 268 -11.50 -32.34 -28.78
N TRP A 269 -12.05 -31.52 -27.87
CA TRP A 269 -13.18 -31.96 -27.03
C TRP A 269 -14.44 -32.32 -27.84
N PRO A 270 -14.92 -31.48 -28.80
CA PRO A 270 -16.03 -31.85 -29.67
C PRO A 270 -15.80 -33.11 -30.48
N ILE A 271 -14.57 -33.36 -30.95
CA ILE A 271 -14.24 -34.58 -31.70
C ILE A 271 -14.33 -35.81 -30.79
N MET A 272 -13.78 -35.72 -29.56
CA MET A 272 -13.87 -36.79 -28.58
C MET A 272 -15.32 -37.10 -28.18
N THR A 273 -16.17 -36.08 -28.03
CA THR A 273 -17.60 -36.28 -27.72
C THR A 273 -18.41 -36.73 -28.94
N ALA A 274 -18.01 -36.32 -30.16
CA ALA A 274 -18.63 -36.74 -31.42
C ALA A 274 -18.39 -38.23 -31.76
N LEU A 275 -17.27 -38.80 -31.30
CA LEU A 275 -16.98 -40.23 -31.39
C LEU A 275 -17.80 -41.09 -30.40
N GLY A 276 -18.51 -40.46 -29.46
CA GLY A 276 -19.38 -41.13 -28.49
C GLY A 276 -20.85 -41.25 -28.94
N PRO A 277 -21.68 -42.08 -28.25
CA PRO A 277 -23.10 -42.30 -28.56
C PRO A 277 -24.03 -41.08 -28.32
N THR A 278 -23.42 -39.93 -28.01
CA THR A 278 -24.06 -38.69 -27.55
C THR A 278 -24.24 -37.67 -28.68
N TYR A 279 -23.66 -37.92 -29.86
CA TYR A 279 -23.68 -37.01 -31.00
C TYR A 279 -25.01 -37.05 -31.77
N ARG A 280 -25.64 -35.88 -31.94
CA ARG A 280 -26.86 -35.71 -32.74
C ARG A 280 -26.57 -34.83 -33.95
N LYS A 281 -26.94 -35.29 -35.16
CA LYS A 281 -26.78 -34.54 -36.41
C LYS A 281 -27.49 -33.17 -36.43
N GLN A 282 -28.48 -32.96 -35.57
CA GLN A 282 -29.21 -31.68 -35.45
C GLN A 282 -28.42 -30.58 -34.71
N ASP A 283 -27.40 -30.92 -33.91
CA ASP A 283 -26.64 -29.94 -33.11
C ASP A 283 -25.32 -29.49 -33.79
N ILE A 284 -25.09 -29.87 -35.06
CA ILE A 284 -23.87 -29.54 -35.82
C ILE A 284 -23.61 -28.04 -35.84
N GLY A 285 -24.65 -27.22 -36.03
CA GLY A 285 -24.53 -25.76 -36.05
C GLY A 285 -24.05 -25.16 -34.74
N LEU A 286 -24.39 -25.76 -33.59
CA LEU A 286 -23.94 -25.30 -32.27
C LEU A 286 -22.46 -25.65 -32.05
N TRP A 287 -22.06 -26.87 -32.41
CA TRP A 287 -20.68 -27.33 -32.31
C TRP A 287 -19.74 -26.58 -33.24
N THR A 288 -20.17 -26.24 -34.46
CA THR A 288 -19.39 -25.40 -35.38
C THR A 288 -19.28 -23.97 -34.86
N ALA A 289 -20.37 -23.39 -34.35
CA ALA A 289 -20.34 -22.06 -33.72
C ALA A 289 -19.40 -22.00 -32.51
N TRP A 290 -19.41 -23.03 -31.65
CA TRP A 290 -18.47 -23.19 -30.54
C TRP A 290 -17.01 -23.22 -31.01
N THR A 291 -16.72 -24.07 -31.99
CA THR A 291 -15.36 -24.23 -32.53
C THR A 291 -14.84 -22.92 -33.12
N VAL A 292 -15.67 -22.23 -33.93
CA VAL A 292 -15.32 -20.92 -34.52
C VAL A 292 -15.11 -19.87 -33.43
N SER A 293 -15.98 -19.83 -32.41
CA SER A 293 -15.82 -18.89 -31.29
C SER A 293 -14.53 -19.13 -30.51
N CYS A 294 -14.18 -20.38 -30.21
CA CYS A 294 -12.92 -20.72 -29.54
C CYS A 294 -11.70 -20.33 -30.39
N LEU A 295 -11.73 -20.56 -31.70
CA LEU A 295 -10.66 -20.16 -32.62
C LEU A 295 -10.47 -18.64 -32.67
N CYS A 296 -11.56 -17.88 -32.71
CA CYS A 296 -11.52 -16.42 -32.65
C CYS A 296 -10.93 -15.94 -31.32
N THR A 297 -11.36 -16.53 -30.18
CA THR A 297 -10.86 -16.14 -28.85
C THR A 297 -9.39 -16.56 -28.65
N ALA A 298 -8.92 -17.61 -29.32
CA ALA A 298 -7.53 -18.09 -29.25
C ALA A 298 -6.50 -17.09 -29.78
N ILE A 299 -6.90 -16.11 -30.60
CA ILE A 299 -5.96 -15.12 -31.17
C ILE A 299 -5.46 -14.14 -30.11
N PHE A 300 -6.34 -13.73 -29.18
CA PHE A 300 -6.06 -12.62 -28.26
C PHE A 300 -4.92 -12.86 -27.27
N PRO A 301 -4.73 -14.06 -26.66
CA PRO A 301 -3.62 -14.29 -25.74
C PRO A 301 -2.22 -14.16 -26.37
N VAL A 302 -2.09 -14.31 -27.69
CA VAL A 302 -0.82 -14.18 -28.43
C VAL A 302 -0.50 -12.72 -28.77
N LEU A 303 -1.49 -11.82 -28.75
CA LEU A 303 -1.29 -10.42 -29.06
C LEU A 303 -0.41 -9.74 -27.99
N SER A 304 0.50 -8.88 -28.43
CA SER A 304 1.45 -8.17 -27.56
C SER A 304 0.71 -7.22 -26.60
N VAL A 305 1.00 -7.33 -25.31
CA VAL A 305 0.41 -6.48 -24.26
C VAL A 305 1.14 -5.14 -24.09
N GLN A 306 2.43 -5.08 -24.43
CA GLN A 306 3.20 -3.83 -24.50
C GLN A 306 3.31 -3.42 -25.97
N LYS A 307 2.55 -2.41 -26.38
CA LYS A 307 2.72 -1.80 -27.69
C LYS A 307 3.82 -0.75 -27.58
N THR A 308 5.01 -1.05 -28.10
CA THR A 308 6.08 -0.05 -28.25
C THR A 308 5.64 0.98 -29.29
N GLU A 309 5.67 2.24 -28.90
CA GLU A 309 4.99 3.34 -29.58
C GLU A 309 5.80 3.92 -30.74
N ASP A 310 5.24 3.88 -31.95
CA ASP A 310 5.62 4.78 -33.04
C ASP A 310 4.51 5.83 -33.22
N ILE A 311 4.84 7.09 -32.92
CA ILE A 311 3.88 8.16 -32.59
C ILE A 311 3.02 8.61 -33.80
N ARG A 312 3.41 8.33 -35.05
CA ARG A 312 2.80 8.94 -36.25
C ARG A 312 1.81 8.06 -37.04
N ALA A 313 1.87 6.73 -36.92
CA ALA A 313 0.98 5.81 -37.66
C ALA A 313 -0.25 5.33 -36.86
N MET A 314 -0.41 5.83 -35.62
CA MET A 314 -1.12 5.11 -34.57
C MET A 314 -2.49 5.70 -34.19
N SER A 315 -2.78 6.98 -34.51
CA SER A 315 -4.04 7.64 -34.17
C SER A 315 -5.30 7.04 -34.82
N PRO A 316 -5.36 6.74 -36.13
CA PRO A 316 -6.56 6.16 -36.74
C PRO A 316 -6.77 4.71 -36.29
N HIS A 317 -5.71 3.96 -35.98
CA HIS A 317 -5.81 2.55 -35.61
C HIS A 317 -6.51 2.34 -34.26
N TYR A 318 -6.31 3.22 -33.27
CA TYR A 318 -7.00 3.11 -31.98
C TYR A 318 -8.46 3.49 -32.03
N VAL A 319 -8.77 4.57 -32.75
CA VAL A 319 -10.16 4.96 -32.99
C VAL A 319 -10.86 3.85 -33.76
N TYR A 320 -10.27 3.33 -34.83
CA TYR A 320 -10.81 2.22 -35.62
C TYR A 320 -11.10 0.97 -34.77
N ASN A 321 -10.14 0.49 -33.98
CA ASN A 321 -10.35 -0.71 -33.16
C ASN A 321 -11.43 -0.51 -32.08
N SER A 322 -11.49 0.68 -31.46
CA SER A 322 -12.53 1.00 -30.48
C SER A 322 -13.91 1.05 -31.14
N MET A 323 -14.00 1.66 -32.34
CA MET A 323 -15.24 1.68 -33.12
C MET A 323 -15.67 0.27 -33.53
N LEU A 324 -14.73 -0.54 -33.99
CA LEU A 324 -14.98 -1.91 -34.42
C LEU A 324 -15.46 -2.79 -33.26
N GLY A 325 -14.86 -2.62 -32.07
CA GLY A 325 -15.32 -3.28 -30.84
C GLY A 325 -16.76 -2.90 -30.47
N GLY A 326 -17.08 -1.60 -30.48
CA GLY A 326 -18.45 -1.13 -30.20
C GLY A 326 -19.48 -1.60 -31.22
N ALA A 327 -19.14 -1.56 -32.51
CA ALA A 327 -19.99 -2.09 -33.58
C ALA A 327 -20.26 -3.60 -33.41
N ALA A 328 -19.23 -4.38 -33.05
CA ALA A 328 -19.37 -5.80 -32.78
C ALA A 328 -20.26 -6.09 -31.56
N MET A 329 -20.21 -5.25 -30.51
CA MET A 329 -21.11 -5.36 -29.36
C MET A 329 -22.58 -5.14 -29.76
N ILE A 330 -22.85 -4.11 -30.58
CA ILE A 330 -24.21 -3.82 -31.08
C ILE A 330 -24.71 -4.96 -31.97
N ALA A 331 -23.89 -5.45 -32.90
CA ALA A 331 -24.25 -6.56 -33.78
C ALA A 331 -24.59 -7.84 -32.98
N THR A 332 -23.79 -8.16 -31.97
CA THR A 332 -24.03 -9.30 -31.07
C THR A 332 -25.33 -9.11 -30.28
N GLY A 333 -25.61 -7.88 -29.82
CA GLY A 333 -26.86 -7.51 -29.18
C GLY A 333 -28.10 -7.69 -30.07
N LEU A 334 -28.02 -7.26 -31.33
CA LEU A 334 -29.10 -7.42 -32.31
C LEU A 334 -29.39 -8.90 -32.60
N VAL A 335 -28.36 -9.70 -32.84
CA VAL A 335 -28.52 -11.14 -33.06
C VAL A 335 -29.12 -11.83 -31.82
N GLY A 336 -28.64 -11.49 -30.62
CA GLY A 336 -29.15 -12.05 -29.38
C GLY A 336 -30.63 -11.73 -29.10
N THR A 337 -31.07 -10.51 -29.42
CA THR A 337 -32.47 -10.10 -29.27
C THR A 337 -33.40 -10.71 -30.32
N MET A 338 -32.92 -10.90 -31.55
CA MET A 338 -33.66 -11.61 -32.61
C MET A 338 -33.91 -13.08 -32.25
N ILE A 339 -32.91 -13.77 -31.69
CA ILE A 339 -33.03 -15.18 -31.30
C ILE A 339 -34.07 -15.38 -30.17
N GLN A 340 -34.24 -14.40 -29.28
CA GLN A 340 -35.13 -14.51 -28.11
C GLN A 340 -36.51 -13.85 -28.26
N GLY A 341 -36.88 -13.41 -29.46
CA GLY A 341 -38.26 -13.02 -29.76
C GLY A 341 -38.69 -11.61 -29.33
N GLY A 342 -37.80 -10.61 -29.38
CA GLY A 342 -38.19 -9.18 -29.45
C GLY A 342 -38.84 -8.53 -28.21
N ILE A 343 -38.98 -9.24 -27.09
CA ILE A 343 -39.74 -8.79 -25.91
C ILE A 343 -39.02 -7.68 -25.08
N VAL A 344 -37.80 -7.24 -25.45
CA VAL A 344 -36.96 -6.30 -24.65
C VAL A 344 -36.44 -5.10 -25.45
N LEU A 345 -37.23 -4.56 -26.37
CA LEU A 345 -36.76 -3.50 -27.27
C LEU A 345 -36.34 -2.21 -26.53
N GLN A 346 -37.07 -1.77 -25.50
CA GLN A 346 -36.79 -0.47 -24.85
C GLN A 346 -35.44 -0.42 -24.12
N ARG A 347 -35.05 -1.46 -23.36
CA ARG A 347 -33.77 -1.47 -22.63
C ARG A 347 -32.60 -1.66 -23.56
N PHE A 348 -32.79 -2.54 -24.55
CA PHE A 348 -31.82 -2.75 -25.61
C PHE A 348 -31.52 -1.43 -26.34
N THR A 349 -32.55 -0.65 -26.69
CA THR A 349 -32.37 0.67 -27.32
C THR A 349 -31.57 1.63 -26.42
N ILE A 350 -31.87 1.69 -25.12
CA ILE A 350 -31.11 2.53 -24.16
C ILE A 350 -29.63 2.10 -24.11
N GLN A 351 -29.35 0.80 -24.04
CA GLN A 351 -27.99 0.28 -23.99
C GLN A 351 -27.21 0.54 -25.29
N VAL A 352 -27.86 0.38 -26.45
CA VAL A 352 -27.26 0.69 -27.76
C VAL A 352 -26.94 2.19 -27.87
N ILE A 353 -27.84 3.07 -27.42
CA ILE A 353 -27.60 4.52 -27.39
C ILE A 353 -26.38 4.84 -26.52
N LEU A 354 -26.27 4.24 -25.34
CA LEU A 354 -25.12 4.44 -24.45
C LEU A 354 -23.81 3.91 -25.06
N ILE A 355 -23.85 2.80 -25.79
CA ILE A 355 -22.68 2.28 -26.52
C ILE A 355 -22.25 3.28 -27.61
N ILE A 356 -23.17 3.74 -28.45
CA ILE A 356 -22.89 4.72 -29.51
C ILE A 356 -22.33 6.02 -28.92
N LEU A 357 -22.93 6.51 -27.83
CA LEU A 357 -22.46 7.71 -27.15
C LEU A 357 -21.05 7.52 -26.58
N SER A 358 -20.77 6.37 -25.97
CA SER A 358 -19.44 6.04 -25.44
C SER A 358 -18.38 5.93 -26.55
N MET A 359 -18.74 5.45 -27.74
CA MET A 359 -17.88 5.42 -28.92
C MET A 359 -17.54 6.85 -29.37
N ILE A 360 -18.54 7.71 -29.55
CA ILE A 360 -18.34 9.11 -29.97
C ILE A 360 -17.44 9.86 -28.97
N VAL A 361 -17.74 9.75 -27.68
CA VAL A 361 -16.95 10.38 -26.61
C VAL A 361 -15.51 9.87 -26.60
N THR A 362 -15.31 8.56 -26.79
CA THR A 362 -13.97 7.95 -26.80
C THR A 362 -13.17 8.40 -28.02
N ALA A 363 -13.77 8.42 -29.22
CA ALA A 363 -13.12 8.89 -30.44
C ALA A 363 -12.70 10.37 -30.33
N SER A 364 -13.61 11.23 -29.88
CA SER A 364 -13.36 12.65 -29.67
C SER A 364 -12.28 12.90 -28.61
N SER A 365 -12.29 12.14 -27.51
CA SER A 365 -11.27 12.23 -26.46
C SER A 365 -9.88 11.79 -26.94
N ILE A 366 -9.78 10.71 -27.74
CA ILE A 366 -8.51 10.26 -28.31
C ILE A 366 -7.92 11.35 -29.22
N GLN A 367 -8.75 11.92 -30.10
CA GLN A 367 -8.33 12.95 -31.04
C GLN A 367 -7.82 14.22 -30.31
N SER A 368 -8.54 14.66 -29.27
CA SER A 368 -8.17 15.86 -28.50
C SER A 368 -6.91 15.67 -27.63
N LEU A 369 -6.78 14.50 -26.98
CA LEU A 369 -5.59 14.15 -26.20
C LEU A 369 -4.34 14.04 -27.09
N GLN A 370 -4.47 13.47 -28.29
CA GLN A 370 -3.37 13.38 -29.27
C GLN A 370 -3.00 14.74 -29.86
N ALA A 371 -3.98 15.63 -30.08
CA ALA A 371 -3.74 17.01 -30.46
C ALA A 371 -3.11 17.85 -29.33
N LYS A 372 -2.86 17.27 -28.15
CA LYS A 372 -2.34 17.93 -26.94
C LYS A 372 -3.21 19.11 -26.46
N GLN A 373 -4.50 19.10 -26.82
CA GLN A 373 -5.46 20.14 -26.44
C GLN A 373 -6.08 19.90 -25.05
N GLY A 374 -5.71 18.79 -24.39
CA GLY A 374 -6.32 18.35 -23.14
C GLY A 374 -7.60 17.53 -23.37
N LEU A 375 -8.34 17.23 -22.30
CA LEU A 375 -9.63 16.55 -22.39
C LEU A 375 -10.76 17.60 -22.39
N PRO A 376 -11.62 17.65 -23.43
CA PRO A 376 -12.77 18.56 -23.44
C PRO A 376 -13.72 18.28 -22.28
N LEU A 377 -14.21 19.33 -21.60
CA LEU A 377 -15.11 19.20 -20.46
C LEU A 377 -16.39 18.43 -20.80
N GLN A 378 -16.92 18.64 -22.01
CA GLN A 378 -18.10 17.94 -22.52
C GLN A 378 -17.88 16.42 -22.60
N ASN A 379 -16.72 16.00 -23.13
CA ASN A 379 -16.35 14.60 -23.21
C ASN A 379 -16.12 14.00 -21.82
N GLN A 380 -15.53 14.78 -20.90
CA GLN A 380 -15.32 14.34 -19.52
C GLN A 380 -16.65 14.07 -18.81
N ILE A 381 -17.62 14.99 -18.89
CA ILE A 381 -18.95 14.83 -18.28
C ILE A 381 -19.70 13.68 -18.94
N ALA A 382 -19.75 13.65 -20.27
CA ALA A 382 -20.44 12.59 -21.01
C ALA A 382 -19.82 11.20 -20.75
N GLY A 383 -18.49 11.12 -20.64
CA GLY A 383 -17.76 9.90 -20.31
C GLY A 383 -18.12 9.38 -18.92
N TRP A 384 -18.13 10.24 -17.89
CA TRP A 384 -18.55 9.86 -16.54
C TRP A 384 -20.02 9.46 -16.44
N LEU A 385 -20.91 10.18 -17.13
CA LEU A 385 -22.33 9.82 -17.17
C LEU A 385 -22.53 8.44 -17.82
N CYS A 386 -21.92 8.18 -18.97
CA CYS A 386 -21.99 6.87 -19.62
C CYS A 386 -21.42 5.77 -18.72
N PHE A 387 -20.28 6.03 -18.08
CA PHE A 387 -19.59 5.07 -17.22
C PHE A 387 -20.41 4.67 -15.98
N LEU A 388 -21.14 5.61 -15.37
CA LEU A 388 -21.94 5.35 -14.17
C LEU A 388 -23.35 4.83 -14.50
N ILE A 389 -23.97 5.32 -15.56
CA ILE A 389 -25.35 4.96 -15.92
C ILE A 389 -25.42 3.56 -16.54
N ALA A 390 -24.47 3.18 -17.40
CA ALA A 390 -24.56 1.94 -18.17
C ALA A 390 -24.66 0.66 -17.31
N PRO A 391 -23.85 0.46 -16.23
CA PRO A 391 -23.98 -0.70 -15.36
C PRO A 391 -25.26 -0.71 -14.53
N CYS A 392 -25.92 0.43 -14.34
CA CYS A 392 -27.17 0.55 -13.58
C CYS A 392 -28.40 0.10 -14.38
N VAL A 393 -28.33 0.11 -15.73
CA VAL A 393 -29.47 -0.17 -16.61
C VAL A 393 -30.16 -1.52 -16.34
N PRO A 394 -29.44 -2.65 -16.11
CA PRO A 394 -30.08 -3.94 -15.81
C PRO A 394 -30.91 -3.95 -14.52
N PHE A 395 -30.63 -3.06 -13.58
CA PHE A 395 -31.29 -3.02 -12.26
C PHE A 395 -32.57 -2.20 -12.23
N ILE A 396 -32.79 -1.31 -13.20
CA ILE A 396 -33.92 -0.36 -13.22
C ILE A 396 -35.27 -1.07 -13.39
N SER A 397 -35.30 -2.31 -13.89
CA SER A 397 -36.54 -3.05 -14.05
C SER A 397 -36.31 -4.56 -13.90
N GLN A 398 -36.30 -5.05 -12.65
CA GLN A 398 -36.20 -6.48 -12.38
C GLN A 398 -37.47 -7.20 -12.85
N ARG A 399 -37.33 -8.12 -13.82
CA ARG A 399 -38.34 -9.15 -14.10
C ARG A 399 -37.79 -10.47 -13.59
N SER A 400 -38.49 -11.07 -12.63
CA SER A 400 -38.06 -12.27 -11.90
C SER A 400 -37.87 -13.52 -12.80
N THR A 401 -38.45 -13.52 -14.01
CA THR A 401 -38.63 -14.72 -14.86
C THR A 401 -37.88 -14.72 -16.20
N ALA A 402 -36.94 -13.80 -16.45
CA ALA A 402 -36.18 -13.79 -17.71
C ALA A 402 -35.26 -15.02 -17.85
N PRO A 403 -35.10 -15.61 -19.06
CA PRO A 403 -34.21 -16.75 -19.29
C PRO A 403 -32.74 -16.38 -19.01
N PRO A 404 -31.89 -17.32 -18.57
CA PRO A 404 -30.52 -17.01 -18.11
C PRO A 404 -29.64 -16.37 -19.19
N LEU A 405 -29.78 -16.80 -20.45
CA LEU A 405 -29.02 -16.26 -21.58
C LEU A 405 -29.36 -14.77 -21.86
N LEU A 406 -30.62 -14.36 -21.64
CA LEU A 406 -31.03 -12.95 -21.77
C LEU A 406 -30.37 -12.08 -20.71
N ARG A 407 -30.28 -12.59 -19.48
CA ARG A 407 -29.63 -11.87 -18.38
C ARG A 407 -28.13 -11.68 -18.65
N LEU A 408 -27.50 -12.69 -19.27
CA LEU A 408 -26.11 -12.61 -19.69
C LEU A 408 -25.92 -11.57 -20.81
N LEU A 409 -26.84 -11.53 -21.79
CA LEU A 409 -26.84 -10.52 -22.85
C LEU A 409 -27.04 -9.10 -22.32
N ASP A 410 -28.02 -8.90 -21.42
CA ASP A 410 -28.30 -7.60 -20.78
C ASP A 410 -27.07 -7.09 -19.99
N LEU A 411 -26.38 -7.99 -19.28
CA LEU A 411 -25.18 -7.68 -18.51
C LEU A 411 -23.98 -7.35 -19.42
N PHE A 412 -23.81 -8.11 -20.51
CA PHE A 412 -22.79 -7.88 -21.52
C PHE A 412 -22.92 -6.48 -22.15
N LEU A 413 -24.14 -6.10 -22.55
CA LEU A 413 -24.40 -4.78 -23.14
C LEU A 413 -24.28 -3.65 -22.11
N ALA A 414 -24.65 -3.88 -20.85
CA ALA A 414 -24.53 -2.88 -19.79
C ALA A 414 -23.09 -2.51 -19.43
N LEU A 415 -22.17 -3.48 -19.46
CA LEU A 415 -20.74 -3.24 -19.19
C LEU A 415 -19.97 -2.77 -20.44
N GLY A 416 -20.58 -2.85 -21.63
CA GLY A 416 -19.99 -2.45 -22.90
C GLY A 416 -19.46 -1.00 -22.93
N PRO A 417 -20.26 0.02 -22.56
CA PRO A 417 -19.81 1.42 -22.54
C PRO A 417 -18.60 1.67 -21.64
N CYS A 418 -18.57 1.06 -20.46
CA CYS A 418 -17.44 1.18 -19.54
C CYS A 418 -16.17 0.54 -20.11
N PHE A 419 -16.33 -0.59 -20.81
CA PHE A 419 -15.22 -1.30 -21.42
C PHE A 419 -14.66 -0.54 -22.63
N ILE A 420 -15.53 0.05 -23.48
CA ILE A 420 -15.13 0.89 -24.62
C ILE A 420 -14.29 2.07 -24.17
N ILE A 421 -14.76 2.83 -23.16
CA ILE A 421 -14.06 4.02 -22.63
C ILE A 421 -12.67 3.65 -22.13
N LEU A 422 -12.53 2.52 -21.43
CA LEU A 422 -11.26 2.06 -20.83
C LEU A 422 -10.42 1.17 -21.76
N SER A 423 -10.84 0.96 -23.02
CA SER A 423 -10.14 0.11 -23.99
C SER A 423 -9.19 0.88 -24.90
N ILE A 424 -7.98 0.36 -25.12
CA ILE A 424 -7.01 1.04 -26.00
C ILE A 424 -7.05 0.50 -27.41
N SER A 425 -7.29 -0.81 -27.56
CA SER A 425 -7.19 -1.47 -28.87
C SER A 425 -8.17 -2.64 -29.02
N VAL A 426 -7.67 -3.83 -29.33
CA VAL A 426 -8.44 -5.05 -29.63
C VAL A 426 -9.20 -5.62 -28.43
N GLU A 427 -9.02 -5.05 -27.24
CA GLU A 427 -9.65 -5.50 -26.00
C GLU A 427 -11.18 -5.51 -26.14
N GLY A 428 -11.75 -4.51 -26.83
CA GLY A 428 -13.20 -4.47 -27.08
C GLY A 428 -13.68 -5.69 -27.88
N LEU A 429 -12.89 -6.13 -28.85
CA LEU A 429 -13.17 -7.34 -29.63
C LEU A 429 -12.96 -8.61 -28.81
N PHE A 430 -11.94 -8.64 -27.95
CA PHE A 430 -11.75 -9.73 -26.99
C PHE A 430 -12.98 -9.89 -26.09
N TYR A 431 -13.51 -8.80 -25.55
CA TYR A 431 -14.69 -8.82 -24.70
C TYR A 431 -15.93 -9.39 -25.41
N VAL A 432 -16.12 -9.05 -26.70
CA VAL A 432 -17.18 -9.65 -27.54
C VAL A 432 -16.93 -11.14 -27.74
N ALA A 433 -15.75 -11.53 -28.23
CA ALA A 433 -15.41 -12.92 -28.52
C ALA A 433 -15.52 -13.81 -27.28
N PHE A 434 -15.00 -13.33 -26.14
CA PHE A 434 -15.07 -14.00 -24.85
C PHE A 434 -16.52 -14.17 -24.36
N SER A 435 -17.37 -13.14 -24.48
CA SER A 435 -18.77 -13.22 -24.07
C SER A 435 -19.59 -14.19 -24.93
N ILE A 436 -19.32 -14.23 -26.24
CA ILE A 436 -19.91 -15.22 -27.15
C ILE A 436 -19.45 -16.63 -26.79
N SER A 437 -18.15 -16.82 -26.52
CA SER A 437 -17.63 -18.12 -26.06
C SER A 437 -18.32 -18.57 -24.77
N LEU A 438 -18.51 -17.69 -23.78
CA LEU A 438 -19.21 -18.06 -22.54
C LEU A 438 -20.69 -18.40 -22.77
N ALA A 439 -21.39 -17.65 -23.61
CA ALA A 439 -22.78 -17.95 -23.97
C ALA A 439 -22.91 -19.33 -24.64
N LEU A 440 -22.04 -19.62 -25.61
CA LEU A 440 -22.01 -20.91 -26.30
C LEU A 440 -21.58 -22.04 -25.36
N TRP A 441 -20.69 -21.79 -24.41
CA TRP A 441 -20.28 -22.77 -23.41
C TRP A 441 -21.48 -23.25 -22.58
N VAL A 442 -22.33 -22.32 -22.11
CA VAL A 442 -23.54 -22.65 -21.34
C VAL A 442 -24.50 -23.51 -22.17
N GLU A 443 -24.73 -23.17 -23.43
CA GLU A 443 -25.62 -23.92 -24.31
C GLU A 443 -25.08 -25.31 -24.66
N VAL A 444 -23.78 -25.42 -24.99
CA VAL A 444 -23.15 -26.70 -25.33
C VAL A 444 -23.18 -27.66 -24.14
N GLU A 445 -22.77 -27.21 -22.95
CA GLU A 445 -22.77 -28.08 -21.75
C GLU A 445 -24.20 -28.47 -21.31
N SER A 446 -25.18 -27.58 -21.49
CA SER A 446 -26.59 -27.90 -21.24
C SER A 446 -27.08 -29.06 -22.13
N ARG A 447 -26.74 -29.05 -23.43
CA ARG A 447 -27.11 -30.12 -24.38
C ARG A 447 -26.37 -31.44 -24.12
N VAL A 448 -25.11 -31.36 -23.73
CA VAL A 448 -24.30 -32.54 -23.35
C VAL A 448 -24.88 -33.20 -22.09
N ASN A 449 -25.37 -32.42 -21.12
CA ASN A 449 -26.00 -32.99 -19.93
C ASN A 449 -27.36 -33.65 -20.22
N ASP A 450 -28.21 -33.01 -21.03
CA ASP A 450 -29.53 -33.55 -21.40
C ASP A 450 -29.46 -34.91 -22.08
N SER A 451 -28.43 -35.13 -22.88
CA SER A 451 -28.18 -36.40 -23.58
C SER A 451 -27.70 -37.49 -22.61
N THR A 452 -26.84 -37.16 -21.65
CA THR A 452 -26.40 -38.06 -20.56
C THR A 452 -27.58 -38.47 -19.68
N VAL A 453 -28.43 -37.52 -19.24
CA VAL A 453 -29.61 -37.79 -18.40
C VAL A 453 -30.64 -38.70 -19.12
N ARG A 454 -30.78 -38.57 -20.44
CA ARG A 454 -31.66 -39.46 -21.22
C ARG A 454 -31.09 -40.87 -21.38
N GLN A 455 -29.77 -41.04 -21.44
CA GLN A 455 -29.13 -42.36 -21.48
C GLN A 455 -29.21 -43.09 -20.12
N THR A 456 -29.07 -42.39 -18.99
CA THR A 456 -29.27 -42.99 -17.67
C THR A 456 -30.70 -43.41 -17.40
N LYS A 457 -31.69 -42.64 -17.87
CA LYS A 457 -33.10 -43.08 -17.83
C LYS A 457 -33.36 -44.38 -18.61
N LYS A 458 -32.57 -44.68 -19.65
CA LYS A 458 -32.69 -45.93 -20.43
C LYS A 458 -31.95 -47.12 -19.81
N THR A 459 -30.89 -46.88 -19.04
CA THR A 459 -30.01 -47.94 -18.48
C THR A 459 -30.32 -48.26 -17.01
N GLY A 460 -31.20 -47.51 -16.35
CA GLY A 460 -31.64 -47.78 -14.97
C GLY A 460 -30.59 -47.48 -13.88
N VAL A 461 -29.36 -47.13 -14.26
CA VAL A 461 -28.29 -46.75 -13.34
C VAL A 461 -28.42 -45.26 -13.01
N SER A 462 -28.69 -44.95 -11.74
CA SER A 462 -28.69 -43.58 -11.22
C SER A 462 -27.29 -42.97 -11.36
N SER A 463 -27.07 -42.08 -12.33
CA SER A 463 -25.84 -41.28 -12.37
C SER A 463 -25.75 -40.45 -11.11
N SER A 464 -24.64 -40.58 -10.39
CA SER A 464 -24.30 -39.69 -9.29
C SER A 464 -24.48 -38.22 -9.71
N ARG A 465 -25.11 -37.41 -8.84
CA ARG A 465 -25.32 -35.97 -9.09
C ARG A 465 -24.01 -35.20 -9.28
N LEU A 466 -22.88 -35.76 -8.86
CA LEU A 466 -21.52 -35.34 -9.22
C LEU A 466 -20.94 -36.38 -10.18
N SER A 467 -20.69 -36.02 -11.44
CA SER A 467 -20.05 -36.89 -12.43
C SER A 467 -18.66 -36.34 -12.81
N ARG A 468 -17.91 -37.09 -13.62
CA ARG A 468 -16.66 -36.62 -14.26
C ARG A 468 -16.84 -35.29 -15.01
N ASP A 469 -18.04 -35.03 -15.49
CA ASP A 469 -18.39 -33.79 -16.20
C ASP A 469 -18.29 -32.57 -15.29
N SER A 470 -18.57 -32.72 -13.99
CA SER A 470 -18.43 -31.64 -13.01
C SER A 470 -16.98 -31.17 -12.85
N ILE A 471 -16.00 -32.08 -12.96
CA ILE A 471 -14.57 -31.76 -12.93
C ILE A 471 -14.16 -31.05 -14.23
N ARG A 472 -14.65 -31.51 -15.39
CA ARG A 472 -14.42 -30.81 -16.68
C ARG A 472 -14.93 -29.39 -16.65
N ILE A 473 -16.18 -29.19 -16.21
CA ILE A 473 -16.82 -27.87 -16.12
C ILE A 473 -16.02 -26.96 -15.18
N ALA A 474 -15.54 -27.49 -14.05
CA ALA A 474 -14.66 -26.75 -13.15
C ALA A 474 -13.32 -26.37 -13.82
N LEU A 475 -12.69 -27.27 -14.58
CA LEU A 475 -11.47 -26.95 -15.33
C LEU A 475 -11.70 -25.88 -16.41
N PHE A 476 -12.81 -25.94 -17.15
CA PHE A 476 -13.16 -24.92 -18.15
C PHE A 476 -13.42 -23.58 -17.48
N PHE A 477 -14.12 -23.56 -16.34
CA PHE A 477 -14.29 -22.36 -15.54
C PHE A 477 -12.93 -21.76 -15.13
N LEU A 478 -12.03 -22.57 -14.58
CA LEU A 478 -10.69 -22.10 -14.21
C LEU A 478 -9.90 -21.59 -15.42
N PHE A 479 -9.99 -22.27 -16.56
CA PHE A 479 -9.37 -21.82 -17.80
C PHE A 479 -9.91 -20.44 -18.24
N PHE A 480 -11.23 -20.24 -18.23
CA PHE A 480 -11.84 -18.95 -18.57
C PHE A 480 -11.52 -17.84 -17.56
N VAL A 481 -11.37 -18.15 -16.27
CA VAL A 481 -10.87 -17.20 -15.25
C VAL A 481 -9.50 -16.68 -15.68
N GLN A 482 -8.60 -17.57 -16.12
CA GLN A 482 -7.26 -17.18 -16.54
C GLN A 482 -7.24 -16.44 -17.88
N VAL A 483 -8.07 -16.84 -18.84
CA VAL A 483 -8.19 -16.12 -20.12
C VAL A 483 -8.76 -14.71 -19.90
N ALA A 484 -9.73 -14.52 -19.01
CA ALA A 484 -10.24 -13.20 -18.64
C ALA A 484 -9.12 -12.30 -18.08
N PHE A 485 -8.23 -12.88 -17.27
CA PHE A 485 -7.06 -12.20 -16.72
C PHE A 485 -6.10 -11.72 -17.81
N PHE A 486 -5.69 -12.61 -18.72
CA PHE A 486 -4.67 -12.32 -19.73
C PHE A 486 -5.22 -11.55 -20.93
N GLY A 487 -6.47 -11.79 -21.32
CA GLY A 487 -7.09 -11.16 -22.49
C GLY A 487 -7.50 -9.71 -22.30
N THR A 488 -7.67 -9.23 -21.06
CA THR A 488 -7.92 -7.80 -20.76
C THR A 488 -6.66 -6.97 -20.55
N GLY A 489 -5.48 -7.59 -20.67
CA GLY A 489 -4.22 -6.88 -20.94
C GLY A 489 -3.65 -5.96 -19.86
N ASN A 490 -4.00 -6.10 -18.56
CA ASN A 490 -3.76 -4.96 -17.65
C ASN A 490 -3.22 -5.18 -16.22
N VAL A 491 -2.63 -6.33 -15.85
CA VAL A 491 -1.89 -6.40 -14.55
C VAL A 491 -0.42 -6.01 -14.68
N ALA A 492 0.23 -6.36 -15.80
CA ALA A 492 1.59 -5.90 -16.07
C ALA A 492 1.68 -4.36 -16.23
N SER A 493 0.59 -3.71 -16.64
CA SER A 493 0.45 -2.25 -16.73
C SER A 493 0.16 -1.56 -15.40
N MET A 494 -0.44 -2.26 -14.42
CA MET A 494 -0.49 -1.76 -13.03
C MET A 494 0.91 -1.65 -12.45
N SER A 495 1.79 -2.61 -12.75
CA SER A 495 3.21 -2.56 -12.37
C SER A 495 4.05 -1.61 -13.25
N SER A 496 3.63 -1.32 -14.48
CA SER A 496 4.36 -0.44 -15.42
C SER A 496 3.75 0.96 -15.61
N PHE A 497 2.79 1.37 -14.76
CA PHE A 497 2.10 2.68 -14.80
C PHE A 497 1.59 3.11 -16.20
N TYR A 498 0.93 2.21 -16.94
CA TYR A 498 0.34 2.58 -18.23
C TYR A 498 -1.05 3.23 -18.02
N LEU A 499 -1.14 4.55 -18.17
CA LEU A 499 -2.29 5.36 -17.71
C LEU A 499 -3.21 5.86 -18.84
N GLU A 500 -2.86 5.60 -20.10
CA GLU A 500 -3.51 6.17 -21.28
C GLU A 500 -5.04 6.03 -21.38
N PRO A 501 -5.66 4.86 -21.14
CA PRO A 501 -7.11 4.73 -21.25
C PRO A 501 -7.84 5.47 -20.13
N VAL A 502 -7.18 5.72 -19.00
CA VAL A 502 -7.79 6.38 -17.84
C VAL A 502 -7.81 7.90 -18.02
N TYR A 503 -6.89 8.47 -18.80
CA TYR A 503 -6.86 9.92 -19.09
C TYR A 503 -8.11 10.42 -19.82
N ARG A 504 -8.92 9.53 -20.40
CA ARG A 504 -10.19 9.84 -21.04
C ARG A 504 -11.32 10.18 -20.05
N LEU A 505 -11.15 9.84 -18.78
CA LEU A 505 -12.06 10.18 -17.67
C LEU A 505 -11.40 11.10 -16.64
N VAL A 506 -10.11 10.88 -16.38
CA VAL A 506 -9.34 11.56 -15.33
C VAL A 506 -8.04 12.10 -15.94
N PRO A 507 -8.02 13.35 -16.44
CA PRO A 507 -6.83 13.91 -17.07
C PRO A 507 -5.69 14.21 -16.07
N ILE A 508 -6.01 14.43 -14.79
CA ILE A 508 -5.04 14.71 -13.73
C ILE A 508 -4.65 13.41 -13.04
N PHE A 509 -3.36 13.14 -12.88
CA PHE A 509 -2.89 11.92 -12.24
C PHE A 509 -3.43 11.77 -10.81
N ASN A 510 -4.21 10.72 -10.57
CA ASN A 510 -4.68 10.31 -9.25
C ASN A 510 -4.50 8.79 -9.11
N PRO A 511 -3.49 8.30 -8.39
CA PRO A 511 -3.11 6.89 -8.40
C PRO A 511 -4.23 5.98 -7.90
N PHE A 512 -5.00 6.40 -6.90
CA PHE A 512 -6.06 5.57 -6.31
C PHE A 512 -7.29 5.48 -7.22
N LEU A 513 -7.73 6.61 -7.78
CA LEU A 513 -8.86 6.64 -8.70
C LEU A 513 -8.52 5.88 -9.99
N MET A 514 -7.31 6.10 -10.52
CA MET A 514 -6.85 5.44 -11.74
C MET A 514 -6.70 3.93 -11.55
N ALA A 515 -6.13 3.49 -10.42
CA ALA A 515 -6.06 2.07 -10.08
C ALA A 515 -7.46 1.44 -9.91
N SER A 516 -8.42 2.18 -9.34
CA SER A 516 -9.80 1.72 -9.17
C SER A 516 -10.51 1.53 -10.51
N LEU A 517 -10.36 2.47 -11.45
CA LEU A 517 -10.92 2.35 -12.80
C LEU A 517 -10.29 1.19 -13.59
N LEU A 518 -8.98 0.99 -13.42
CA LEU A 518 -8.28 -0.13 -14.04
C LEU A 518 -8.72 -1.48 -13.47
N THR A 519 -8.91 -1.54 -12.14
CA THR A 519 -9.45 -2.72 -11.46
C THR A 519 -10.87 -3.02 -11.94
N PHE A 520 -11.71 -2.01 -12.11
CA PHE A 520 -13.06 -2.18 -12.65
C PHE A 520 -13.05 -2.82 -14.05
N LYS A 521 -12.16 -2.35 -14.95
CA LYS A 521 -11.98 -2.95 -16.29
C LYS A 521 -11.61 -4.44 -16.20
N ILE A 522 -10.68 -4.79 -15.30
CA ILE A 522 -10.25 -6.18 -15.10
C ILE A 522 -11.41 -7.04 -14.57
N VAL A 523 -12.26 -6.50 -13.70
CA VAL A 523 -13.40 -7.21 -13.08
C VAL A 523 -14.53 -7.48 -14.08
N ALA A 524 -14.74 -6.64 -15.09
CA ALA A 524 -15.90 -6.74 -15.99
C ALA A 524 -16.10 -8.12 -16.68
N PRO A 525 -15.08 -8.77 -17.28
CA PRO A 525 -15.25 -10.12 -17.84
C PRO A 525 -15.50 -11.20 -16.77
N TYR A 526 -14.97 -11.04 -15.54
CA TYR A 526 -15.26 -11.97 -14.45
C TYR A 526 -16.71 -11.92 -14.00
N VAL A 527 -17.34 -10.75 -14.09
CA VAL A 527 -18.77 -10.58 -13.79
C VAL A 527 -19.61 -11.40 -14.80
N ILE A 528 -19.27 -11.36 -16.09
CA ILE A 528 -19.96 -12.17 -17.12
C ILE A 528 -19.67 -13.66 -16.94
N LEU A 529 -18.42 -14.03 -16.66
CA LEU A 529 -18.04 -15.42 -16.38
C LEU A 529 -18.80 -15.99 -15.18
N SER A 530 -18.91 -15.20 -14.10
CA SER A 530 -19.67 -15.58 -12.90
C SER A 530 -21.16 -15.77 -13.22
N ALA A 531 -21.75 -14.86 -14.01
CA ALA A 531 -23.14 -14.99 -14.45
C ALA A 531 -23.36 -16.22 -15.35
N ALA A 532 -22.44 -16.50 -16.28
CA ALA A 532 -22.46 -17.69 -17.14
C ALA A 532 -22.36 -18.99 -16.31
N PHE A 533 -21.45 -19.01 -15.33
CA PHE A 533 -21.24 -20.16 -14.46
C PHE A 533 -22.44 -20.42 -13.54
N ALA A 534 -23.07 -19.36 -13.03
CA ALA A 534 -24.30 -19.45 -12.25
C ALA A 534 -25.48 -19.97 -13.10
N ALA A 535 -25.61 -19.48 -14.33
CA ALA A 535 -26.60 -19.97 -15.30
C ALA A 535 -26.40 -21.46 -15.60
N LEU A 536 -25.16 -21.87 -15.86
CA LEU A 536 -24.82 -23.27 -16.11
C LEU A 536 -25.14 -24.17 -14.91
N THR A 537 -24.79 -23.75 -13.70
CA THR A 537 -25.10 -24.50 -12.46
C THR A 537 -26.61 -24.72 -12.31
N ALA A 538 -27.41 -23.68 -12.60
CA ALA A 538 -28.86 -23.75 -12.56
C ALA A 538 -29.43 -24.71 -13.62
N HIS A 539 -28.91 -24.67 -14.85
CA HIS A 539 -29.34 -25.56 -15.94
C HIS A 539 -29.01 -27.03 -15.69
N LEU A 540 -27.88 -27.30 -15.04
CA LEU A 540 -27.47 -28.66 -14.70
C LEU A 540 -28.25 -29.24 -13.50
N GLY A 541 -29.12 -28.46 -12.85
CA GLY A 541 -29.88 -28.89 -11.68
C GLY A 541 -29.01 -29.17 -10.46
N LEU A 542 -27.79 -28.62 -10.44
CA LEU A 542 -26.85 -28.81 -9.34
C LEU A 542 -27.16 -27.81 -8.20
N PRO A 543 -26.90 -28.18 -6.94
CA PRO A 543 -27.03 -27.25 -5.83
C PRO A 543 -26.12 -26.02 -6.02
N PRO A 544 -26.56 -24.82 -5.60
CA PRO A 544 -25.76 -23.61 -5.71
C PRO A 544 -24.42 -23.80 -4.98
N PHE A 545 -23.36 -23.20 -5.51
CA PHE A 545 -21.97 -23.29 -5.03
C PHE A 545 -21.26 -24.66 -5.17
N SER A 546 -21.93 -25.73 -5.62
CA SER A 546 -21.29 -27.06 -5.74
C SER A 546 -20.11 -27.08 -6.72
N LEU A 547 -20.31 -26.61 -7.97
CA LEU A 547 -19.24 -26.51 -8.98
C LEU A 547 -18.14 -25.53 -8.56
N PHE A 548 -18.49 -24.45 -7.84
CA PHE A 548 -17.52 -23.50 -7.32
C PHE A 548 -16.59 -24.14 -6.28
N LEU A 549 -17.13 -24.96 -5.36
CA LEU A 549 -16.32 -25.68 -4.37
C LEU A 549 -15.38 -26.71 -5.02
N ILE A 550 -15.80 -27.35 -6.11
CA ILE A 550 -14.93 -28.23 -6.91
C ILE A 550 -13.81 -27.41 -7.53
N ALA A 551 -14.13 -26.29 -8.19
CA ALA A 551 -13.13 -25.40 -8.78
C ALA A 551 -12.12 -24.91 -7.73
N MET A 552 -12.58 -24.47 -6.56
CA MET A 552 -11.73 -24.07 -5.43
C MET A 552 -10.78 -25.19 -4.99
N SER A 553 -11.28 -26.42 -4.88
CA SER A 553 -10.45 -27.57 -4.49
C SER A 553 -9.38 -27.90 -5.54
N VAL A 554 -9.71 -27.71 -6.83
CA VAL A 554 -8.78 -27.94 -7.95
C VAL A 554 -7.73 -26.82 -8.04
N THR A 555 -8.08 -25.57 -7.69
CA THR A 555 -7.12 -24.44 -7.71
C THR A 555 -5.97 -24.58 -6.73
N ASP A 556 -6.14 -25.33 -5.65
CA ASP A 556 -5.04 -25.60 -4.71
C ASP A 556 -3.85 -26.28 -5.39
N GLY A 557 -4.10 -27.12 -6.41
CA GLY A 557 -3.04 -27.73 -7.22
C GLY A 557 -2.22 -26.69 -7.99
N MET A 558 -2.86 -25.63 -8.52
CA MET A 558 -2.15 -24.52 -9.15
C MET A 558 -1.36 -23.72 -8.13
N THR A 559 -1.93 -23.44 -6.95
CA THR A 559 -1.25 -22.72 -5.87
C THR A 559 0.03 -23.44 -5.43
N LEU A 560 -0.01 -24.76 -5.33
CA LEU A 560 1.15 -25.59 -4.99
C LEU A 560 2.21 -25.56 -6.09
N ALA A 561 1.81 -25.63 -7.37
CA ALA A 561 2.73 -25.46 -8.48
C ALA A 561 3.40 -24.07 -8.50
N PHE A 562 2.64 -23.00 -8.23
CA PHE A 562 3.21 -21.66 -8.08
C PHE A 562 4.17 -21.56 -6.90
N PHE A 563 3.83 -22.15 -5.76
CA PHE A 563 4.68 -22.16 -4.57
C PHE A 563 6.07 -22.74 -4.86
N TYR A 564 6.15 -23.82 -5.65
CA TYR A 564 7.43 -24.39 -6.06
C TYR A 564 8.18 -23.59 -7.13
N ASN A 565 7.45 -22.83 -7.95
CA ASN A 565 8.02 -21.94 -8.95
C ASN A 565 8.49 -20.58 -8.37
N VAL A 566 8.29 -20.32 -7.07
CA VAL A 566 8.80 -19.09 -6.43
C VAL A 566 10.33 -19.10 -6.41
N THR A 567 10.93 -18.10 -7.05
CA THR A 567 12.37 -17.86 -7.06
C THR A 567 12.77 -16.85 -5.98
N ASP A 568 13.91 -17.08 -5.32
CA ASP A 568 14.43 -16.18 -4.26
C ASP A 568 15.12 -14.91 -4.81
N THR A 569 15.17 -14.77 -6.14
CA THR A 569 15.81 -13.67 -6.87
C THR A 569 14.77 -12.85 -7.61
N GLY A 570 14.73 -11.54 -7.40
CA GLY A 570 13.83 -10.60 -8.08
C GLY A 570 14.34 -9.16 -8.03
N ARG A 571 13.86 -8.29 -8.94
CA ARG A 571 14.25 -6.88 -8.95
C ARG A 571 13.69 -6.16 -7.72
N ILE A 572 14.51 -5.35 -7.07
CA ILE A 572 14.11 -4.57 -5.88
C ILE A 572 12.91 -3.66 -6.16
N LEU A 573 12.72 -3.20 -7.40
CA LEU A 573 11.53 -2.40 -7.79
C LEU A 573 10.22 -3.16 -7.56
N ASP A 574 10.18 -4.47 -7.80
CA ASP A 574 9.00 -5.34 -7.63
C ASP A 574 8.76 -5.70 -6.16
N PHE A 575 9.82 -5.72 -5.35
CA PHE A 575 9.77 -6.00 -3.92
C PHE A 575 9.42 -4.75 -3.09
N VAL A 576 9.99 -3.58 -3.43
CA VAL A 576 9.78 -2.31 -2.73
C VAL A 576 8.33 -1.83 -2.88
N THR A 577 7.74 -1.94 -4.07
CA THR A 577 6.32 -1.61 -4.28
C THR A 577 5.36 -2.51 -3.50
N ARG A 578 5.72 -3.79 -3.26
CA ARG A 578 4.92 -4.71 -2.44
C ARG A 578 5.13 -4.56 -0.94
N CYS A 579 6.33 -4.19 -0.51
CA CYS A 579 6.69 -4.09 0.90
C CYS A 579 6.45 -2.71 1.54
N GLU A 580 6.33 -1.62 0.76
CA GLU A 580 5.94 -0.32 1.32
C GLU A 580 4.54 -0.35 1.98
N VAL A 581 3.68 -1.30 1.60
CA VAL A 581 2.35 -1.50 2.18
C VAL A 581 2.38 -2.36 3.46
N ILE A 582 3.45 -3.11 3.73
CA ILE A 582 3.53 -4.06 4.85
C ILE A 582 4.78 -3.81 5.72
N ARG A 583 4.63 -2.85 6.65
CA ARG A 583 5.13 -2.92 8.04
C ARG A 583 6.65 -3.19 8.25
N ASN A 584 7.45 -2.12 8.34
CA ASN A 584 8.84 -2.20 8.76
C ASN A 584 9.00 -2.66 10.23
N HIS A 585 9.62 -3.83 10.44
CA HIS A 585 10.28 -4.19 11.71
C HIS A 585 11.60 -3.42 11.82
N ILE A 586 11.52 -2.16 12.25
CA ILE A 586 12.67 -1.29 12.43
C ILE A 586 13.44 -1.74 13.68
N LYS A 587 14.69 -2.21 13.52
CA LYS A 587 15.60 -2.49 14.65
C LYS A 587 16.10 -1.18 15.24
N THR A 588 15.44 -0.67 16.28
CA THR A 588 15.96 0.39 17.17
C THR A 588 16.70 -0.22 18.36
N SER A 589 17.55 0.57 19.02
CA SER A 589 18.20 0.15 20.28
C SER A 589 17.16 -0.26 21.32
N ASN A 590 17.48 -1.29 22.12
CA ASN A 590 16.56 -1.85 23.11
C ASN A 590 16.51 -0.97 24.37
N LEU A 591 15.75 0.11 24.29
CA LEU A 591 15.58 1.08 25.36
C LEU A 591 14.55 0.62 26.40
N PRO A 592 14.76 0.93 27.69
CA PRO A 592 13.74 0.74 28.72
C PRO A 592 12.51 1.62 28.45
N GLY A 593 11.38 1.28 29.04
CA GLY A 593 10.16 2.07 28.91
C GLY A 593 8.90 1.31 29.30
N PRO A 594 7.78 2.01 29.50
CA PRO A 594 6.54 1.43 29.99
C PRO A 594 5.97 0.39 29.04
N ALA A 595 5.25 -0.59 29.60
CA ALA A 595 4.44 -1.51 28.81
C ALA A 595 3.30 -0.74 28.12
N SER A 596 3.06 -1.06 26.84
CA SER A 596 2.03 -0.43 26.02
C SER A 596 0.66 -0.49 26.69
N ALA A 597 0.03 0.67 26.93
CA ALA A 597 -1.28 0.71 27.56
C ALA A 597 -2.39 0.10 26.69
N SER A 598 -2.24 0.11 25.35
CA SER A 598 -3.17 -0.52 24.42
C SER A 598 -2.53 -0.74 23.05
N PHE A 599 -2.97 -1.75 22.29
CA PHE A 599 -2.46 -1.97 20.94
C PHE A 599 -2.83 -0.85 19.95
N LEU A 600 -4.08 -0.36 20.02
CA LEU A 600 -4.62 0.64 19.10
C LEU A 600 -4.10 2.07 19.35
N PHE A 601 -3.99 2.47 20.62
CA PHE A 601 -3.61 3.84 21.01
C PHE A 601 -2.18 3.91 21.57
N GLY A 602 -1.55 2.79 21.91
CA GLY A 602 -0.28 2.79 22.63
C GLY A 602 -0.41 3.50 23.97
N ASP A 603 0.59 4.29 24.32
CA ASP A 603 0.66 5.15 25.49
C ASP A 603 0.04 6.55 25.27
N SER A 604 -0.51 6.84 24.08
CA SER A 604 -1.16 8.14 23.83
C SER A 604 -2.37 8.38 24.73
N LYS A 605 -3.05 7.30 25.13
CA LYS A 605 -4.14 7.32 26.12
C LYS A 605 -3.67 7.78 27.50
N ARG A 606 -2.43 7.47 27.90
CA ARG A 606 -1.86 7.93 29.18
C ARG A 606 -1.46 9.39 29.10
N THR A 607 -0.79 9.79 28.02
CA THR A 607 -0.37 11.19 27.84
C THR A 607 -1.54 12.16 27.68
N SER A 608 -2.70 11.69 27.19
CA SER A 608 -3.88 12.55 26.95
C SER A 608 -4.85 12.67 28.12
N ASN A 609 -4.69 11.83 29.15
CA ASN A 609 -5.58 11.76 30.31
C ASN A 609 -5.02 12.48 31.54
N VAL A 610 -3.78 12.97 31.46
CA VAL A 610 -3.12 13.71 32.52
C VAL A 610 -3.16 15.19 32.15
N ASP A 611 -3.66 16.03 33.06
CA ASP A 611 -3.77 17.48 32.85
C ASP A 611 -2.38 18.14 32.73
N ASP A 612 -1.35 17.56 33.39
CA ASP A 612 0.05 17.95 33.25
C ASP A 612 0.88 16.84 32.57
N GLY A 613 1.02 16.94 31.24
CA GLY A 613 1.85 16.03 30.46
C GLY A 613 3.34 16.10 30.82
N ALA A 614 3.84 17.24 31.35
CA ALA A 614 5.25 17.40 31.72
C ALA A 614 5.60 16.52 32.93
N ALA A 615 4.74 16.53 33.94
CA ALA A 615 4.88 15.68 35.13
C ALA A 615 4.97 14.18 34.79
N LEU A 616 4.19 13.72 33.81
CA LEU A 616 4.23 12.33 33.34
C LEU A 616 5.58 11.96 32.70
N PHE A 617 6.13 12.82 31.84
CA PHE A 617 7.45 12.59 31.25
C PHE A 617 8.57 12.65 32.30
N LEU A 618 8.46 13.52 33.32
CA LEU A 618 9.39 13.55 34.45
C LEU A 618 9.28 12.28 35.32
N GLN A 619 8.08 11.73 35.50
CA GLN A 619 7.89 10.46 36.19
C GLN A 619 8.57 9.31 35.42
N TRP A 620 8.36 9.23 34.10
CA TRP A 620 9.03 8.24 33.27
C TRP A 620 10.54 8.46 33.19
N GLN A 621 11.03 9.71 33.27
CA GLN A 621 12.46 9.99 33.39
C GLN A 621 13.04 9.39 34.67
N LYS A 622 12.32 9.45 35.80
CA LYS A 622 12.75 8.85 37.07
C LYS A 622 12.75 7.32 37.03
N GLU A 623 11.79 6.72 36.33
CA GLU A 623 11.59 5.27 36.28
C GLU A 623 12.44 4.57 35.21
N TYR A 624 12.62 5.20 34.04
CA TYR A 624 13.22 4.59 32.84
C TYR A 624 14.43 5.36 32.28
N GLU A 625 14.96 6.32 33.03
CA GLU A 625 16.06 7.23 32.65
C GLU A 625 15.70 8.27 31.56
N ILE A 626 16.69 9.09 31.19
CA ILE A 626 16.56 10.24 30.27
C ILE A 626 16.18 9.87 28.84
N VAL A 627 16.47 8.64 28.42
CA VAL A 627 16.13 8.13 27.10
C VAL A 627 15.36 6.84 27.27
N HIS A 628 14.07 6.89 26.95
CA HIS A 628 13.17 5.76 27.11
C HIS A 628 12.24 5.63 25.91
N ARG A 629 11.68 4.43 25.74
CA ARG A 629 10.77 4.09 24.65
C ARG A 629 9.33 4.15 25.13
N ILE A 630 8.47 4.80 24.36
CA ILE A 630 7.02 4.73 24.53
C ILE A 630 6.36 4.14 23.29
N HIS A 631 5.13 3.63 23.44
CA HIS A 631 4.37 3.08 22.33
C HIS A 631 3.42 4.14 21.80
N GLY A 632 3.52 4.44 20.50
CA GLY A 632 2.52 5.19 19.78
C GLY A 632 1.35 4.31 19.31
N PRO A 633 0.40 4.90 18.58
CA PRO A 633 -0.72 4.20 17.94
C PRO A 633 -0.26 3.02 17.09
N LEU A 634 -1.09 1.97 17.00
CA LEU A 634 -0.75 0.68 16.35
C LEU A 634 0.56 0.05 16.87
N ASN A 635 0.90 0.35 18.12
CA ASN A 635 2.13 -0.06 18.78
C ASN A 635 3.41 0.39 18.05
N THR A 636 3.35 1.54 17.36
CA THR A 636 4.53 2.17 16.74
C THR A 636 5.55 2.54 17.83
N ARG A 637 6.85 2.38 17.55
CA ARG A 637 7.88 2.69 18.55
C ARG A 637 8.23 4.18 18.48
N ARG A 638 8.10 4.89 19.60
CA ARG A 638 8.56 6.26 19.75
C ARG A 638 9.64 6.32 20.83
N ILE A 639 10.61 7.20 20.66
CA ILE A 639 11.72 7.39 21.59
C ILE A 639 11.55 8.77 22.21
N VAL A 640 11.54 8.83 23.54
CA VAL A 640 11.55 10.09 24.29
C VAL A 640 12.99 10.43 24.62
N LEU A 641 13.40 11.66 24.30
CA LEU A 641 14.73 12.18 24.55
C LEU A 641 14.64 13.39 25.48
N LEU A 642 15.08 13.22 26.73
CA LEU A 642 15.31 14.31 27.68
C LEU A 642 16.81 14.62 27.78
N ASP A 643 17.40 15.07 26.66
CA ASP A 643 18.83 15.40 26.53
C ASP A 643 18.96 16.73 25.75
N LEU A 644 19.81 17.65 26.22
CA LEU A 644 20.01 18.95 25.57
C LEU A 644 20.63 18.81 24.18
N LYS A 645 21.46 17.79 23.92
CA LYS A 645 21.98 17.51 22.56
C LYS A 645 20.88 17.14 21.57
N ALA A 646 19.69 16.74 22.03
CA ALA A 646 18.56 16.45 21.15
C ALA A 646 18.07 17.71 20.40
N TYR A 647 18.34 18.93 20.89
CA TYR A 647 17.99 20.17 20.20
C TYR A 647 18.73 20.36 18.87
N ASN A 648 19.95 19.82 18.75
CA ASN A 648 20.74 19.90 17.52
C ASN A 648 20.23 18.97 16.42
N ILE A 649 19.23 18.13 16.71
CA ILE A 649 18.60 17.25 15.72
C ILE A 649 17.76 18.12 14.77
N PRO A 650 18.04 18.09 13.46
CA PRO A 650 17.38 18.93 12.48
C PRO A 650 15.87 18.68 12.47
N PRO A 651 15.05 19.72 12.21
CA PRO A 651 13.61 19.57 12.09
C PRO A 651 13.24 18.62 10.95
N SER A 652 12.26 17.77 11.22
CA SER A 652 11.52 17.00 10.23
C SER A 652 10.07 17.47 10.25
N GLY A 653 9.49 17.69 9.08
CA GLY A 653 8.09 18.08 8.98
C GLY A 653 7.15 17.08 9.67
N ILE A 654 6.15 17.60 10.37
CA ILE A 654 5.10 16.79 10.99
C ILE A 654 4.06 16.51 9.91
N LYS A 655 4.09 15.30 9.34
CA LYS A 655 3.20 14.90 8.23
C LYS A 655 1.71 15.06 8.54
N MET A 656 1.32 15.05 9.81
CA MET A 656 -0.08 15.35 10.22
C MET A 656 -0.47 16.80 9.93
N LEU A 657 0.43 17.76 10.16
CA LEU A 657 0.13 19.18 9.97
C LEU A 657 -0.05 19.53 8.48
N SER A 658 0.47 18.69 7.58
CA SER A 658 0.25 18.82 6.14
C SER A 658 -1.23 18.66 5.75
N MET A 659 -2.03 17.92 6.54
CA MET A 659 -3.46 17.78 6.31
C MET A 659 -4.24 19.08 6.50
N PHE A 660 -3.76 19.98 7.37
CA PHE A 660 -4.42 21.25 7.68
C PHE A 660 -3.88 22.41 6.83
N VAL A 661 -2.57 22.42 6.61
CA VAL A 661 -1.87 23.57 6.04
C VAL A 661 -1.43 23.34 4.59
N GLY A 662 -1.24 22.07 4.20
CA GLY A 662 -0.75 21.65 2.88
C GLY A 662 0.63 21.00 2.92
N ASP A 663 0.90 20.12 1.96
CA ASP A 663 2.11 19.29 1.88
C ASP A 663 3.42 20.08 1.71
N ASN A 664 3.36 21.28 1.13
CA ASN A 664 4.54 22.12 0.93
C ASN A 664 4.76 23.15 2.04
N SER A 665 4.04 23.06 3.16
CA SER A 665 4.16 24.01 4.28
C SER A 665 5.47 23.85 5.04
N ILE A 666 6.03 24.94 5.58
CA ILE A 666 7.24 24.87 6.42
C ILE A 666 7.11 23.83 7.56
N LEU A 667 5.91 23.64 8.10
CA LEU A 667 5.62 22.66 9.15
C LEU A 667 5.64 21.19 8.66
N ALA A 668 5.45 20.94 7.37
CA ALA A 668 5.39 19.61 6.76
C ALA A 668 6.61 19.25 5.90
N LEU A 669 7.45 20.24 5.56
CA LEU A 669 8.59 20.05 4.66
C LEU A 669 9.66 19.10 5.19
N SER A 670 10.27 18.36 4.27
CA SER A 670 11.45 17.52 4.55
C SER A 670 12.69 18.36 4.86
N ARG A 671 13.70 17.76 5.51
CA ARG A 671 14.89 18.46 6.06
C ARG A 671 15.52 19.52 5.13
N HIS A 672 15.77 19.19 3.87
CA HIS A 672 16.43 20.11 2.93
C HIS A 672 15.48 21.24 2.48
N ALA A 673 14.24 20.89 2.15
CA ALA A 673 13.22 21.86 1.74
C ALA A 673 12.86 22.81 2.90
N HIS A 674 12.74 22.30 4.13
CA HIS A 674 12.53 23.10 5.33
C HIS A 674 13.67 24.09 5.55
N LYS A 675 14.94 23.67 5.37
CA LYS A 675 16.09 24.57 5.52
C LYS A 675 16.05 25.71 4.50
N ASN A 676 15.70 25.41 3.25
CA ASN A 676 15.60 26.41 2.20
C ASN A 676 14.43 27.37 2.45
N MET A 677 13.24 26.84 2.76
CA MET A 677 12.06 27.64 3.06
C MET A 677 12.24 28.50 4.33
N GLY A 678 12.91 27.97 5.36
CA GLY A 678 13.23 28.73 6.56
C GLY A 678 14.16 29.93 6.29
N LYS A 679 15.13 29.79 5.37
CA LYS A 679 15.95 30.95 4.92
C LYS A 679 15.10 32.02 4.25
N VAL A 680 14.11 31.61 3.47
CA VAL A 680 13.19 32.51 2.75
C VAL A 680 12.26 33.22 3.73
N LEU A 681 11.64 32.50 4.67
CA LEU A 681 10.75 33.09 5.67
C LEU A 681 11.48 33.99 6.67
N ASN A 682 12.74 33.68 7.01
CA ASN A 682 13.52 34.47 7.95
C ASN A 682 13.65 35.95 7.55
N THR A 683 13.53 36.32 6.27
CA THR A 683 13.64 37.73 5.85
C THR A 683 12.54 38.62 6.43
N VAL A 684 11.38 38.05 6.74
CA VAL A 684 10.23 38.76 7.31
C VAL A 684 10.35 38.89 8.83
N PHE A 685 11.15 38.03 9.47
CA PHE A 685 11.33 37.98 10.92
C PHE A 685 12.63 38.64 11.40
N ILE A 686 13.29 39.46 10.57
CA ILE A 686 14.47 40.24 10.97
C ILE A 686 14.02 41.51 11.71
N ALA A 687 14.82 41.98 12.68
CA ALA A 687 14.55 43.19 13.44
C ALA A 687 14.18 44.42 12.58
N ALA A 688 14.78 44.58 11.40
CA ALA A 688 14.47 45.66 10.46
C ALA A 688 13.03 45.57 9.91
N ALA A 689 12.55 44.36 9.60
CA ALA A 689 11.18 44.13 9.14
C ALA A 689 10.16 44.27 10.28
N ILE A 690 10.51 43.79 11.49
CA ILE A 690 9.64 43.92 12.68
C ILE A 690 9.33 45.38 13.01
N LYS A 691 10.32 46.27 12.86
CA LYS A 691 10.13 47.72 13.05
C LYS A 691 9.03 48.31 12.16
N THR A 692 8.84 47.75 10.96
CA THR A 692 7.87 48.25 9.97
C THR A 692 6.43 47.99 10.39
N TYR A 693 6.14 46.84 10.99
CA TYR A 693 4.79 46.44 11.39
C TYR A 693 4.51 46.54 12.90
N LEU A 694 5.50 46.94 13.73
CA LEU A 694 5.32 47.19 15.16
C LEU A 694 4.15 48.16 15.49
N PRO A 695 3.90 49.25 14.74
CA PRO A 695 2.74 50.11 15.01
C PRO A 695 1.40 49.35 14.95
N ALA A 696 1.26 48.37 14.06
CA ALA A 696 0.06 47.55 13.97
C ALA A 696 -0.12 46.64 15.19
N PHE A 697 0.97 46.13 15.77
CA PHE A 697 0.93 45.39 17.05
C PHE A 697 0.44 46.28 18.20
N ILE A 698 0.92 47.53 18.27
CA ILE A 698 0.52 48.49 19.30
C ILE A 698 -0.95 48.88 19.12
N GLU A 699 -1.39 49.19 17.90
CA GLU A 699 -2.79 49.50 17.60
C GLU A 699 -3.73 48.35 17.97
N ALA A 700 -3.36 47.11 17.63
CA ALA A 700 -4.12 45.93 18.00
C ALA A 700 -4.22 45.76 19.52
N SER A 701 -3.21 46.17 20.30
CA SER A 701 -3.20 46.04 21.77
C SER A 701 -4.20 46.97 22.48
N TYR A 702 -4.61 48.06 21.84
CA TYR A 702 -5.66 48.95 22.37
C TYR A 702 -7.06 48.34 22.21
N LYS A 703 -7.29 47.47 21.22
CA LYS A 703 -8.61 46.83 20.99
C LYS A 703 -9.12 46.00 22.19
N PRO A 704 -8.35 45.07 22.78
CA PRO A 704 -8.80 44.33 23.96
C PRO A 704 -8.93 45.25 25.18
N GLN A 705 -8.09 46.28 25.32
CA GLN A 705 -8.24 47.28 26.38
C GLN A 705 -9.59 47.98 26.29
N THR A 706 -9.96 48.52 25.13
CA THR A 706 -11.27 49.17 24.93
C THR A 706 -12.43 48.21 25.19
N ARG A 707 -12.32 46.94 24.79
CA ARG A 707 -13.35 45.92 25.07
C ARG A 707 -13.49 45.67 26.57
N TRP A 708 -12.38 45.52 27.30
CA TRP A 708 -12.41 45.34 28.74
C TRP A 708 -12.92 46.58 29.47
N ASP A 709 -12.52 47.79 29.04
CA ASP A 709 -13.01 49.05 29.58
C ASP A 709 -14.53 49.20 29.38
N ASN A 710 -15.05 48.83 28.20
CA ASN A 710 -16.50 48.83 27.94
C ASN A 710 -17.25 47.83 28.83
N ILE A 711 -16.69 46.65 29.06
CA ILE A 711 -17.27 45.65 29.98
C ILE A 711 -17.28 46.20 31.41
N LEU A 712 -16.17 46.81 31.85
CA LEU A 712 -16.04 47.40 33.19
C LEU A 712 -16.98 48.61 33.39
N GLN A 713 -17.22 49.42 32.37
CA GLN A 713 -18.16 50.56 32.44
C GLN A 713 -19.62 50.12 32.46
N SER A 714 -19.94 48.96 31.88
CA SER A 714 -21.33 48.46 31.79
C SER A 714 -21.90 47.93 33.12
N LEU A 715 -21.04 47.64 34.12
CA LEU A 715 -21.40 46.97 35.36
C LEU A 715 -20.67 47.65 36.54
N GLY A 716 -21.41 48.39 37.37
CA GLY A 716 -20.84 49.22 38.44
C GLY A 716 -20.09 48.45 39.54
N THR A 717 -18.98 49.05 39.99
CA THR A 717 -18.25 48.98 41.29
C THR A 717 -18.05 47.66 42.05
N ASP A 718 -18.42 46.49 41.56
CA ASP A 718 -17.98 45.20 42.11
C ASP A 718 -17.20 44.43 41.04
N GLY A 719 -15.94 44.11 41.35
CA GLY A 719 -15.00 43.50 40.41
C GLY A 719 -15.54 42.23 39.76
N MET A 720 -15.36 42.11 38.44
CA MET A 720 -15.85 40.98 37.65
C MET A 720 -14.72 39.98 37.30
N LEU A 721 -15.06 38.69 37.29
CA LEU A 721 -14.22 37.63 36.70
C LEU A 721 -14.36 37.66 35.17
N ILE A 722 -13.32 38.12 34.48
CA ILE A 722 -13.24 38.09 33.02
C ILE A 722 -12.50 36.82 32.57
N ASN A 723 -13.08 36.06 31.64
CA ASN A 723 -12.35 34.98 30.96
C ASN A 723 -11.35 35.60 29.96
N VAL A 724 -10.12 35.76 30.41
CA VAL A 724 -9.04 36.38 29.62
C VAL A 724 -8.57 35.48 28.47
N VAL A 725 -8.76 34.16 28.57
CA VAL A 725 -8.28 33.18 27.56
C VAL A 725 -8.92 33.46 26.20
N GLU A 726 -10.24 33.61 26.16
CA GLU A 726 -10.97 33.91 24.93
C GLU A 726 -10.59 35.29 24.36
N SER A 727 -10.42 36.29 25.22
CA SER A 727 -10.01 37.64 24.80
C SER A 727 -8.59 37.65 24.22
N ILE A 728 -7.68 36.85 24.78
CA ILE A 728 -6.29 36.73 24.33
C ILE A 728 -6.20 35.94 23.01
N GLU A 729 -7.02 34.90 22.84
CA GLU A 729 -7.13 34.17 21.57
C GLU A 729 -7.63 35.08 20.44
N ASP A 730 -8.69 35.84 20.68
CA ASP A 730 -9.24 36.81 19.72
C ASP A 730 -8.20 37.90 19.38
N PHE A 731 -7.48 38.39 20.40
CA PHE A 731 -6.41 39.37 20.25
C PHE A 731 -5.26 38.83 19.40
N SER A 732 -4.78 37.62 19.68
CA SER A 732 -3.70 36.98 18.92
C SER A 732 -4.06 36.84 17.44
N LEU A 733 -5.31 36.48 17.15
CA LEU A 733 -5.83 36.33 15.80
C LEU A 733 -5.91 37.67 15.05
N ASP A 734 -6.42 38.72 15.69
CA ASP A 734 -6.48 40.06 15.10
C ASP A 734 -5.07 40.66 14.91
N VAL A 735 -4.14 40.41 15.83
CA VAL A 735 -2.73 40.83 15.73
C VAL A 735 -2.05 40.19 14.52
N ILE A 736 -2.11 38.87 14.37
CA ILE A 736 -1.46 38.21 13.23
C ILE A 736 -2.13 38.59 11.90
N SER A 737 -3.46 38.75 11.90
CA SER A 737 -4.20 39.14 10.70
C SER A 737 -3.89 40.58 10.25
N SER A 738 -3.84 41.53 11.18
CA SER A 738 -3.54 42.93 10.87
C SER A 738 -2.07 43.15 10.52
N SER A 739 -1.14 42.58 11.31
CA SER A 739 0.30 42.81 11.13
C SER A 739 0.93 42.01 10.00
N VAL A 740 0.51 40.75 9.80
CA VAL A 740 1.08 39.87 8.76
C VAL A 740 0.29 39.96 7.47
N PHE A 741 -1.05 40.07 7.53
CA PHE A 741 -1.91 39.97 6.36
C PHE A 741 -2.63 41.27 6.00
N THR A 742 -2.47 42.36 6.77
CA THR A 742 -3.17 43.64 6.55
C THR A 742 -4.68 43.47 6.39
N HIS A 743 -5.25 42.52 7.15
CA HIS A 743 -6.66 42.19 7.11
C HIS A 743 -7.24 42.29 8.51
N ASP A 744 -8.31 43.06 8.67
CA ASP A 744 -9.05 43.14 9.93
C ASP A 744 -10.13 42.04 9.96
N LEU A 745 -9.98 41.07 10.86
CA LEU A 745 -10.98 40.00 11.05
C LEU A 745 -12.12 40.46 11.96
N GLY A 746 -11.90 41.49 12.79
CA GLY A 746 -12.87 42.00 13.74
C GLY A 746 -13.23 40.99 14.83
N ALA A 747 -12.32 40.07 15.19
CA ALA A 747 -12.59 39.04 16.19
C ALA A 747 -12.89 39.67 17.57
N LEU A 748 -12.16 40.71 17.95
CA LEU A 748 -12.38 41.45 19.19
C LEU A 748 -13.64 42.31 19.22
N GLU A 749 -14.22 42.66 18.06
CA GLU A 749 -15.43 43.49 17.95
C GLU A 749 -16.73 42.65 18.04
N GLY A 750 -16.64 41.36 18.34
CA GLY A 750 -17.78 40.47 18.46
C GLY A 750 -18.37 40.04 17.11
N ARG A 751 -17.70 40.32 15.99
CA ARG A 751 -18.09 39.76 14.69
C ARG A 751 -17.77 38.27 14.72
N LYS A 752 -18.79 37.40 14.61
CA LYS A 752 -18.59 35.95 14.47
C LYS A 752 -17.82 35.67 13.18
N SER A 753 -16.50 35.62 13.26
CA SER A 753 -15.69 35.19 12.14
C SER A 753 -15.70 33.66 12.12
N LEU A 754 -16.20 33.08 11.03
CA LEU A 754 -16.15 31.63 10.77
C LEU A 754 -14.71 31.07 10.94
N ILE A 755 -13.70 31.94 10.83
CA ILE A 755 -12.28 31.66 10.91
C ILE A 755 -11.82 31.49 12.36
N ALA A 756 -12.23 32.38 13.27
CA ALA A 756 -11.94 32.24 14.70
C ALA A 756 -12.56 30.94 15.26
N ASP A 757 -13.83 30.68 14.91
CA ASP A 757 -14.54 29.46 15.32
C ASP A 757 -13.84 28.20 14.76
N THR A 758 -13.46 28.21 13.48
CA THR A 758 -12.79 27.05 12.85
C THR A 758 -11.36 26.84 13.34
N LEU A 759 -10.60 27.89 13.65
CA LEU A 759 -9.27 27.79 14.28
C LEU A 759 -9.40 27.24 15.70
N ARG A 760 -10.38 27.69 16.48
CA ARG A 760 -10.65 27.20 17.84
C ARG A 760 -11.09 25.73 17.85
N ASP A 761 -11.98 25.36 16.92
CA ASP A 761 -12.38 23.96 16.70
C ASP A 761 -11.17 23.09 16.31
N LEU A 762 -10.21 23.65 15.57
CA LEU A 762 -8.99 22.96 15.15
C LEU A 762 -7.97 22.77 16.27
N GLY A 763 -7.76 23.75 17.14
CA GLY A 763 -6.91 23.58 18.32
C GLY A 763 -7.46 22.48 19.24
N ASN A 764 -8.77 22.49 19.46
CA ASN A 764 -9.47 21.42 20.17
C ASN A 764 -9.37 20.07 19.44
N PHE A 765 -9.41 20.08 18.10
CA PHE A 765 -9.20 18.91 17.26
C PHE A 765 -7.74 18.42 17.30
N GLN A 766 -6.73 19.28 17.41
CA GLN A 766 -5.33 18.89 17.54
C GLN A 766 -5.11 18.11 18.84
N VAL A 767 -5.65 18.61 19.96
CA VAL A 767 -5.64 17.92 21.26
C VAL A 767 -6.42 16.60 21.20
N THR A 768 -7.56 16.57 20.51
CA THR A 768 -8.38 15.36 20.32
C THR A 768 -7.77 14.36 19.33
N SER A 769 -7.02 14.83 18.33
CA SER A 769 -6.36 14.01 17.30
C SER A 769 -5.16 13.24 17.88
N GLN A 770 -4.52 13.76 18.93
CA GLN A 770 -3.55 13.00 19.71
C GLN A 770 -4.20 11.79 20.42
N ARG A 771 -5.50 11.86 20.75
CA ARG A 771 -6.28 10.75 21.34
C ARG A 771 -6.65 9.69 20.30
N PHE A 772 -6.91 10.08 19.06
CA PHE A 772 -7.47 9.21 18.02
C PHE A 772 -6.63 9.08 16.74
N HIS A 773 -5.33 9.35 16.80
CA HIS A 773 -4.42 9.35 15.64
C HIS A 773 -4.58 8.11 14.71
N SER A 774 -4.78 6.92 15.30
CA SER A 774 -4.99 5.67 14.56
C SER A 774 -6.32 5.61 13.80
N ILE A 775 -7.38 6.18 14.36
CA ILE A 775 -8.71 6.26 13.72
C ILE A 775 -8.76 7.42 12.71
N LEU A 776 -8.03 8.50 12.97
CA LEU A 776 -7.99 9.69 12.11
C LEU A 776 -7.20 9.47 10.83
N LEU A 777 -6.13 8.66 10.85
CA LEU A 777 -5.46 8.18 9.63
C LEU A 777 -6.36 7.28 8.77
N LEU A 778 -7.28 6.53 9.40
CA LEU A 778 -8.25 5.68 8.70
C LEU A 778 -9.46 6.46 8.16
N LEU A 779 -9.81 7.60 8.78
CA LEU A 779 -10.99 8.43 8.44
C LEU A 779 -10.64 9.76 7.72
N SER A 780 -9.35 10.03 7.49
CA SER A 780 -8.82 11.33 7.02
C SER A 780 -9.36 11.81 5.66
N THR A 781 -9.97 10.94 4.86
CA THR A 781 -10.53 11.30 3.56
C THR A 781 -11.93 11.92 3.62
N ARG A 782 -12.57 12.06 4.80
CA ARG A 782 -13.98 12.53 4.89
C ARG A 782 -14.33 13.51 6.00
N ASN A 783 -13.36 14.16 6.65
CA ASN A 783 -13.70 15.14 7.69
C ASN A 783 -14.04 16.51 7.09
N GLY A 784 -15.34 16.84 7.05
CA GLY A 784 -15.84 18.14 6.57
C GLY A 784 -15.30 19.36 7.32
N LEU A 785 -14.68 19.18 8.50
CA LEU A 785 -14.05 20.26 9.27
C LEU A 785 -12.73 20.72 8.63
N ILE A 786 -11.89 19.79 8.14
CA ILE A 786 -10.62 20.10 7.47
C ILE A 786 -10.88 20.82 6.15
N SER A 787 -11.88 20.37 5.38
CA SER A 787 -12.26 21.02 4.13
C SER A 787 -12.82 22.42 4.38
N LYS A 788 -13.69 22.60 5.40
CA LYS A 788 -14.22 23.92 5.79
C LYS A 788 -13.10 24.88 6.20
N PHE A 789 -12.13 24.40 6.97
CA PHE A 789 -10.98 25.23 7.35
C PHE A 789 -10.14 25.63 6.14
N SER A 790 -9.75 24.67 5.30
CA SER A 790 -8.97 24.99 4.10
C SER A 790 -9.71 26.00 3.22
N GLU A 791 -11.03 25.84 3.04
CA GLU A 791 -11.86 26.74 2.25
C GLU A 791 -11.93 28.15 2.85
N SER A 792 -12.16 28.27 4.17
CA SER A 792 -12.15 29.57 4.87
C SER A 792 -10.80 30.26 4.76
N MET A 793 -9.71 29.51 4.91
CA MET A 793 -8.36 30.02 4.79
C MET A 793 -8.01 30.43 3.36
N ASP A 794 -8.46 29.67 2.36
CA ASP A 794 -8.28 30.01 0.95
C ASP A 794 -8.99 31.33 0.60
N LYS A 795 -10.19 31.58 1.15
CA LYS A 795 -10.91 32.85 0.97
C LYS A 795 -10.14 34.06 1.54
N ILE A 796 -9.54 33.94 2.73
CA ILE A 796 -8.72 35.01 3.31
C ILE A 796 -7.50 35.27 2.44
N VAL A 797 -6.78 34.20 2.09
CA VAL A 797 -5.57 34.33 1.30
C VAL A 797 -5.88 34.96 -0.06
N GLU A 798 -6.99 34.60 -0.70
CA GLU A 798 -7.45 35.23 -1.94
C GLU A 798 -7.84 36.70 -1.76
N ALA A 799 -8.57 37.04 -0.69
CA ALA A 799 -8.90 38.43 -0.38
C ALA A 799 -7.63 39.27 -0.16
N VAL A 800 -6.65 38.75 0.58
CA VAL A 800 -5.36 39.41 0.81
C VAL A 800 -4.58 39.56 -0.49
N LEU A 801 -4.47 38.51 -1.31
CA LEU A 801 -3.77 38.58 -2.60
C LEU A 801 -4.43 39.55 -3.58
N SER A 802 -5.76 39.64 -3.59
CA SER A 802 -6.48 40.58 -4.45
C SER A 802 -6.19 42.05 -4.10
N ARG A 803 -6.10 42.37 -2.80
CA ARG A 803 -5.85 43.74 -2.32
C ARG A 803 -4.42 44.20 -2.59
N ILE A 804 -3.46 43.27 -2.51
CA ILE A 804 -2.05 43.54 -2.80
C ILE A 804 -1.83 43.95 -4.27
N HIS A 805 -2.71 43.54 -5.19
CA HIS A 805 -2.61 43.96 -6.60
C HIS A 805 -3.28 45.31 -6.88
N THR A 806 -4.12 45.82 -5.99
CA THR A 806 -4.92 47.04 -6.20
C THR A 806 -4.41 48.26 -5.43
N GLU A 807 -3.73 48.10 -4.30
CA GLU A 807 -3.32 49.20 -3.42
C GLU A 807 -1.79 49.28 -3.26
N ASP A 808 -1.16 50.34 -3.80
CA ASP A 808 0.28 50.62 -3.65
C ASP A 808 0.66 51.08 -2.23
N THR A 809 -0.31 51.43 -1.38
CA THR A 809 -0.13 51.93 -0.01
C THR A 809 0.16 50.83 1.02
N LEU A 810 0.16 49.55 0.62
CA LEU A 810 0.28 48.38 1.50
C LEU A 810 1.73 47.98 1.86
N GLU A 811 2.72 48.86 1.65
CA GLU A 811 4.15 48.55 1.78
C GLU A 811 4.64 48.16 3.19
N LYS A 812 3.79 48.25 4.21
CA LYS A 812 4.18 48.10 5.63
C LYS A 812 3.91 46.70 6.22
N SER A 813 3.43 45.75 5.43
CA SER A 813 3.04 44.40 5.89
C SER A 813 4.16 43.36 5.75
N ALA A 814 4.25 42.45 6.71
CA ALA A 814 5.18 41.32 6.68
C ALA A 814 5.02 40.46 5.40
N MET A 815 3.78 40.23 4.96
CA MET A 815 3.52 39.44 3.75
C MET A 815 3.83 40.20 2.45
N VAL A 816 3.69 41.52 2.42
CA VAL A 816 4.05 42.32 1.25
C VAL A 816 5.57 42.32 1.05
N ILE A 817 6.33 42.42 2.14
CA ILE A 817 7.79 42.25 2.12
C ILE A 817 8.16 40.85 1.62
N PHE A 818 7.48 39.81 2.11
CA PHE A 818 7.67 38.43 1.66
C PHE A 818 7.44 38.27 0.14
N LEU A 819 6.31 38.81 -0.35
CA LEU A 819 5.90 38.73 -1.74
C LEU A 819 6.81 39.53 -2.68
N LYS A 820 7.23 40.73 -2.30
CA LYS A 820 8.20 41.52 -3.09
C LYS A 820 9.56 40.81 -3.18
N THR A 821 9.97 40.13 -2.12
CA THR A 821 11.30 39.49 -2.07
C THR A 821 11.34 38.11 -2.75
N TYR A 822 10.28 37.31 -2.63
CA TYR A 822 10.27 35.91 -3.11
C TYR A 822 8.99 35.48 -3.84
N GLY A 823 7.99 36.35 -3.99
CA GLY A 823 6.72 36.03 -4.65
C GLY A 823 6.87 35.55 -6.08
N ALA A 824 7.91 35.97 -6.80
CA ALA A 824 8.22 35.49 -8.15
C ALA A 824 8.87 34.09 -8.18
N ALA A 825 9.46 33.64 -7.07
CA ALA A 825 10.16 32.35 -6.97
C ALA A 825 9.26 31.23 -6.40
N LEU A 826 8.16 31.57 -5.74
CA LEU A 826 7.18 30.62 -5.19
C LEU A 826 5.98 30.48 -6.13
N SER A 827 5.48 29.26 -6.30
CA SER A 827 4.21 29.08 -7.01
C SER A 827 3.07 29.73 -6.20
N PRO A 828 2.02 30.27 -6.84
CA PRO A 828 0.88 30.83 -6.13
C PRO A 828 0.27 29.85 -5.12
N LYS A 829 0.27 28.55 -5.44
CA LYS A 829 -0.19 27.48 -4.56
C LYS A 829 0.68 27.34 -3.31
N ASP A 830 2.00 27.39 -3.46
CA ASP A 830 2.95 27.25 -2.35
C ASP A 830 2.93 28.46 -1.42
N LEU A 831 2.73 29.64 -1.99
CA LEU A 831 2.51 30.88 -1.25
C LEU A 831 1.26 30.77 -0.36
N LYS A 832 0.12 30.31 -0.91
CA LYS A 832 -1.10 30.08 -0.11
C LYS A 832 -0.82 29.12 1.06
N VAL A 833 -0.07 28.06 0.81
CA VAL A 833 0.31 27.06 1.82
C VAL A 833 1.19 27.67 2.92
N GLN A 834 2.15 28.54 2.60
CA GLN A 834 2.94 29.23 3.63
C GLN A 834 2.08 30.23 4.44
N MET A 835 1.18 30.95 3.79
CA MET A 835 0.26 31.89 4.46
C MET A 835 -0.63 31.15 5.47
N LYS A 836 -1.19 30.00 5.08
CA LYS A 836 -1.93 29.12 5.99
C LYS A 836 -1.08 28.68 7.18
N SER A 837 0.20 28.36 6.92
CA SER A 837 1.12 27.88 7.94
C SER A 837 1.43 28.91 8.99
N LEU A 838 1.64 30.16 8.58
CA LEU A 838 1.95 31.26 9.48
C LEU A 838 0.77 31.62 10.36
N LEU A 839 -0.44 31.69 9.79
CA LEU A 839 -1.66 31.98 10.56
C LEU A 839 -1.95 30.89 11.59
N PHE A 840 -1.82 29.61 11.18
CA PHE A 840 -2.05 28.47 12.07
C PHE A 840 -1.04 28.44 13.23
N ALA A 841 0.26 28.57 12.93
CA ALA A 841 1.31 28.46 13.94
C ALA A 841 1.36 29.66 14.90
N GLY A 842 1.14 30.88 14.41
CA GLY A 842 1.33 32.09 15.22
C GLY A 842 0.17 32.42 16.15
N ASN A 843 -1.04 31.92 15.87
CA ASN A 843 -2.23 32.23 16.68
C ASN A 843 -2.23 31.50 18.03
N GLU A 844 -2.17 30.16 18.02
CA GLU A 844 -2.31 29.36 19.25
C GLU A 844 -1.15 29.54 20.24
N THR A 845 0.09 29.64 19.74
CA THR A 845 1.27 29.73 20.60
C THR A 845 1.33 31.03 21.39
N THR A 846 0.90 32.13 20.76
CA THR A 846 0.91 33.47 21.38
C THR A 846 -0.16 33.55 22.47
N ALA A 847 -1.35 33.00 22.20
CA ALA A 847 -2.44 33.00 23.17
C ALA A 847 -2.12 32.24 24.46
N VAL A 848 -1.44 31.08 24.35
CA VAL A 848 -1.05 30.25 25.51
C VAL A 848 0.04 30.90 26.37
N SER A 849 0.86 31.78 25.79
CA SER A 849 2.08 32.34 26.40
C SER A 849 1.86 33.61 27.24
N LEU A 850 0.63 34.14 27.34
CA LEU A 850 0.32 35.37 28.07
C LEU A 850 -0.28 35.06 29.46
N LYS A 851 0.57 34.94 30.52
CA LYS A 851 0.15 34.69 31.92
C LYS A 851 0.96 35.50 32.96
N ASP A 852 0.37 35.70 34.14
CA ASP A 852 0.55 36.86 35.04
C ASP A 852 1.77 36.91 35.99
N LYS A 853 2.42 38.10 36.05
CA LYS A 853 3.03 38.72 37.25
C LYS A 853 2.90 40.25 37.17
N GLN A 854 2.05 40.86 37.99
CA GLN A 854 1.52 42.20 37.67
C GLN A 854 2.17 43.40 38.39
N LYS A 855 2.72 43.25 39.60
CA LYS A 855 3.09 44.44 40.42
C LYS A 855 4.36 45.16 39.94
N LEU A 856 5.49 44.45 39.90
CA LEU A 856 6.78 44.99 39.44
C LEU A 856 6.78 45.32 37.94
N LEU A 857 6.00 44.58 37.15
CA LEU A 857 5.86 44.83 35.71
C LEU A 857 5.16 46.16 35.44
N ARG A 858 4.12 46.50 36.22
CA ARG A 858 3.44 47.81 36.11
C ARG A 858 4.38 48.97 36.44
N GLU A 859 5.24 48.82 37.44
CA GLU A 859 6.21 49.85 37.82
C GLU A 859 7.28 50.07 36.73
N GLU A 860 7.68 49.02 36.00
CA GLU A 860 8.58 49.14 34.84
C GLU A 860 7.88 49.77 33.63
N LEU A 861 6.65 49.36 33.34
CA LEU A 861 5.86 49.85 32.20
C LEU A 861 5.36 51.28 32.34
N GLN A 862 5.43 51.88 33.54
CA GLN A 862 5.13 53.30 33.77
C GLN A 862 6.30 54.25 33.44
N LYS A 863 7.50 53.72 33.18
CA LYS A 863 8.71 54.51 32.89
C LYS A 863 8.77 55.12 31.48
N PRO A 864 8.32 54.44 30.41
CA PRO A 864 8.34 55.03 29.06
C PRO A 864 7.21 56.06 28.87
N SER A 865 7.54 57.24 28.34
CA SER A 865 6.57 58.29 28.00
C SER A 865 6.07 58.13 26.55
N GLY A 866 4.93 57.47 26.34
CA GLY A 866 4.27 57.35 25.01
C GLY A 866 4.29 55.93 24.42
N ASN A 867 3.96 55.81 23.13
CA ASN A 867 3.97 54.51 22.42
C ASN A 867 5.40 53.96 22.34
N PRO A 868 5.66 52.71 22.75
CA PRO A 868 7.01 52.15 22.80
C PRO A 868 7.59 51.93 21.40
N ALA A 869 8.83 52.37 21.19
CA ALA A 869 9.60 52.05 19.99
C ALA A 869 10.27 50.67 20.12
N PHE A 870 10.67 50.07 18.99
CA PHE A 870 11.28 48.74 18.98
C PHE A 870 12.52 48.62 19.88
N ASN A 871 13.31 49.68 19.99
CA ASN A 871 14.53 49.68 20.79
C ASN A 871 14.24 49.65 22.30
N ASP A 872 13.10 50.20 22.72
CA ASP A 872 12.68 50.30 24.12
C ASP A 872 12.46 48.90 24.71
N PHE A 873 11.88 47.99 23.91
CA PHE A 873 11.70 46.57 24.28
C PHE A 873 13.01 45.80 24.48
N THR A 874 14.13 46.26 23.89
CA THR A 874 15.43 45.60 24.00
C THR A 874 16.35 46.18 25.07
N LYS A 875 16.15 47.43 25.47
CA LYS A 875 17.07 48.16 26.38
C LYS A 875 16.39 48.68 27.64
N ASP A 876 15.17 49.18 27.52
CA ASP A 876 14.53 50.00 28.57
C ASP A 876 13.48 49.22 29.38
N ILE A 877 13.08 48.03 28.93
CA ILE A 877 12.07 47.17 29.58
C ILE A 877 12.58 45.71 29.80
N PRO A 878 13.71 45.50 30.50
CA PRO A 878 14.31 44.17 30.67
C PRO A 878 13.49 43.21 31.54
N TYR A 879 12.67 43.71 32.48
CA TYR A 879 11.87 42.85 33.34
C TYR A 879 10.67 42.25 32.59
N LEU A 880 10.08 42.96 31.63
CA LEU A 880 9.12 42.37 30.67
C LEU A 880 9.72 41.18 29.90
N ASP A 881 10.94 41.31 29.35
CA ASP A 881 11.62 40.21 28.65
C ASP A 881 11.87 39.02 29.60
N ALA A 882 12.28 39.29 30.84
CA ALA A 882 12.46 38.24 31.85
C ALA A 882 11.14 37.52 32.19
N VAL A 883 10.03 38.25 32.33
CA VAL A 883 8.70 37.66 32.55
C VAL A 883 8.30 36.79 31.37
N LEU A 884 8.45 37.28 30.14
CA LEU A 884 8.12 36.51 28.93
C LEU A 884 8.94 35.22 28.81
N ARG A 885 10.25 35.29 29.06
CA ARG A 885 11.12 34.10 29.05
C ARG A 885 10.73 33.09 30.12
N GLU A 886 10.38 33.54 31.32
CA GLU A 886 9.98 32.67 32.41
C GLU A 886 8.62 32.00 32.14
N VAL A 887 7.67 32.74 31.53
CA VAL A 887 6.40 32.18 31.10
C VAL A 887 6.62 31.14 29.99
N LEU A 888 7.46 31.40 28.99
CA LEU A 888 7.81 30.42 27.95
C LEU A 888 8.59 29.22 28.49
N ARG A 889 9.35 29.40 29.57
CA ARG A 889 10.02 28.29 30.27
C ARG A 889 8.98 27.38 30.94
N LEU A 890 8.09 27.93 31.75
CA LEU A 890 7.09 27.17 32.53
C LEU A 890 5.94 26.64 31.67
N HIS A 891 5.51 27.38 30.66
CA HIS A 891 4.35 27.08 29.81
C HIS A 891 4.75 27.01 28.34
N ALA A 892 5.76 26.18 28.03
CA ALA A 892 6.19 25.97 26.65
C ALA A 892 5.03 25.45 25.78
N PRO A 893 4.60 26.19 24.74
CA PRO A 893 3.38 25.89 23.99
C PRO A 893 3.51 24.65 23.08
N ALA A 894 4.73 24.17 22.83
CA ALA A 894 4.98 23.08 21.89
C ALA A 894 5.89 21.99 22.46
N THR A 895 5.46 20.74 22.31
CA THR A 895 6.34 19.56 22.39
C THR A 895 6.90 19.26 21.01
N ILE A 896 8.22 19.09 20.90
CA ILE A 896 8.87 18.93 19.60
C ILE A 896 8.93 17.44 19.23
N THR A 897 8.45 17.13 18.03
CA THR A 897 8.60 15.80 17.41
C THR A 897 9.66 15.88 16.30
N ARG A 898 10.59 14.91 16.28
CA ARG A 898 11.64 14.80 15.25
C ARG A 898 11.65 13.41 14.63
N GLU A 899 12.09 13.31 13.39
CA GLU A 899 12.38 12.07 12.70
C GLU A 899 13.83 12.10 12.24
N THR A 900 14.60 11.12 12.68
CA THR A 900 15.99 10.95 12.27
C THR A 900 16.32 9.46 12.22
N TYR A 901 17.44 9.13 11.59
CA TYR A 901 17.95 7.77 11.51
C TYR A 901 19.46 7.76 11.69
N GLY A 902 19.99 6.66 12.22
CA GLY A 902 21.41 6.47 12.49
C GLY A 902 21.76 6.52 13.98
N ILE A 903 23.03 6.76 14.27
CA ILE A 903 23.57 6.78 15.63
C ILE A 903 23.43 8.21 16.17
N LEU A 904 22.69 8.37 17.27
CA LEU A 904 22.58 9.62 18.01
C LEU A 904 23.55 9.58 19.20
N PRO A 905 24.52 10.51 19.26
CA PRO A 905 25.32 10.71 20.45
C PRO A 905 24.48 11.40 21.53
N LEU A 906 24.58 10.90 22.76
CA LEU A 906 23.97 11.47 23.95
C LEU A 906 25.00 12.35 24.67
N GLU A 907 24.52 13.26 25.51
CA GLU A 907 25.38 14.04 26.42
C GLU A 907 25.75 13.22 27.64
N ASN A 908 24.77 12.47 28.15
CA ASN A 908 24.92 11.63 29.33
C ASN A 908 24.88 10.15 28.95
N THR A 909 25.58 9.32 29.72
CA THR A 909 25.53 7.86 29.55
C THR A 909 24.18 7.32 30.03
N VAL A 910 23.55 6.46 29.24
CA VAL A 910 22.22 5.86 29.52
C VAL A 910 22.33 4.35 29.61
N LYS A 911 21.55 3.74 30.50
CA LYS A 911 21.41 2.29 30.62
C LYS A 911 20.38 1.75 29.64
N LEU A 912 20.81 0.79 28.83
CA LEU A 912 19.93 0.01 27.97
C LEU A 912 19.21 -1.09 28.78
N LYS A 913 18.18 -1.70 28.19
CA LYS A 913 17.38 -2.74 28.84
C LYS A 913 18.19 -4.00 29.22
N ASN A 914 19.31 -4.25 28.56
CA ASN A 914 20.26 -5.33 28.86
C ASN A 914 21.24 -4.99 30.00
N GLY A 915 21.10 -3.83 30.64
CA GLY A 915 21.96 -3.36 31.72
C GLY A 915 23.27 -2.68 31.26
N SER A 916 23.57 -2.64 29.96
CA SER A 916 24.78 -1.98 29.45
C SER A 916 24.59 -0.47 29.36
N SER A 917 25.58 0.29 29.84
CA SER A 917 25.65 1.74 29.73
C SER A 917 26.22 2.16 28.36
N THR A 918 25.60 3.13 27.69
CA THR A 918 26.07 3.67 26.41
C THR A 918 25.85 5.19 26.31
N ASP A 919 26.76 5.85 25.61
CA ASP A 919 26.70 7.26 25.23
C ASP A 919 26.04 7.45 23.85
N ARG A 920 25.60 6.37 23.19
CA ARG A 920 25.11 6.39 21.80
C ARG A 920 23.91 5.47 21.61
N ILE A 921 22.87 5.95 20.94
CA ILE A 921 21.71 5.14 20.59
C ILE A 921 21.53 5.03 19.08
N PHE A 922 21.24 3.83 18.59
CA PHE A 922 20.82 3.61 17.22
C PHE A 922 19.31 3.81 17.06
N VAL A 923 18.94 4.74 16.16
CA VAL A 923 17.56 5.02 15.75
C VAL A 923 17.36 4.52 14.32
N GLY A 924 16.46 3.55 14.16
CA GLY A 924 16.16 3.02 12.84
C GLY A 924 15.22 3.93 12.05
N ARG A 925 15.32 3.88 10.72
CA ARG A 925 14.54 4.71 9.78
C ARG A 925 13.04 4.54 10.00
N GLY A 926 12.32 5.66 10.15
CA GLY A 926 10.88 5.68 10.43
C GLY A 926 10.50 5.66 11.91
N SER A 927 11.49 5.74 12.82
CA SER A 927 11.23 5.94 14.25
C SER A 927 11.01 7.42 14.55
N THR A 928 10.03 7.71 15.40
CA THR A 928 9.71 9.07 15.83
C THR A 928 10.40 9.37 17.17
N LEU A 929 11.08 10.51 17.24
CA LEU A 929 11.66 11.07 18.46
C LEU A 929 10.73 12.13 19.04
N ILE A 930 10.56 12.13 20.36
CA ILE A 930 9.79 13.11 21.11
C ILE A 930 10.74 13.82 22.06
N ILE A 931 10.75 15.15 22.01
CA ILE A 931 11.50 16.01 22.91
C ILE A 931 10.48 16.82 23.72
N PRO A 932 10.17 16.41 24.96
CA PRO A 932 9.18 17.08 25.80
C PRO A 932 9.78 18.36 26.41
N ILE A 933 9.67 19.47 25.68
CA ILE A 933 10.19 20.79 26.10
C ILE A 933 9.64 21.23 27.47
N PRO A 934 8.34 21.10 27.76
CA PRO A 934 7.82 21.46 29.09
C PRO A 934 8.49 20.68 30.23
N ALA A 935 8.79 19.40 30.01
CA ALA A 935 9.46 18.55 30.99
C ALA A 935 10.95 18.90 31.12
N LEU A 936 11.63 19.24 30.02
CA LEU A 936 13.02 19.70 30.06
C LEU A 936 13.15 21.01 30.84
N ASN A 937 12.29 21.99 30.56
CA ASN A 937 12.33 23.31 31.18
C ASN A 937 12.02 23.31 32.69
N THR A 938 11.32 22.28 33.18
CA THR A 938 10.92 22.14 34.59
C THR A 938 11.69 21.05 35.33
N SER A 939 12.61 20.36 34.65
CA SER A 939 13.44 19.33 35.26
C SER A 939 14.43 19.97 36.23
N ALA A 940 14.47 19.51 37.48
CA ALA A 940 15.49 19.96 38.45
C ALA A 940 16.92 19.46 38.14
N ARG A 941 17.07 18.62 37.11
CA ARG A 941 18.34 18.00 36.71
C ARG A 941 19.17 18.89 35.77
N PHE A 942 18.51 19.76 35.03
CA PHE A 942 19.10 20.72 34.10
C PHE A 942 18.87 22.13 34.64
#